data_AF-A0A9P6IAL7-F1
#
_entry.id   AF-A0A9P6IAL7-F1
#
_cell.length_a   1.000
_cell.length_b   1.000
_cell.length_c   1.000
_cell.angle_alpha   90.00
_cell.angle_beta   90.00
_cell.angle_gamma   90.00
#
_symmetry.space_group_name_H-M   'P 1'
#
loop_
_entity.id
_entity.type
_entity.pdbx_description
1 polymer ?
#
loop_
_entity_poly.entity_id
_entity_poly.type
_entity_poly.pdbx_seq_one_letter_code
_entity_poly.pdbx_strand_id
1 'polypeptide(L)'
;MSTYTDVVICGSGSAGICAALWLAKAGISFKMLEKKSGPLQVGQADGVQCRTVEVFESFGIAEPLLKEAYHVIELAFWSSDGANGTLRRTDRAPDTPKGLSHQPHVILNQARVNEILLEEMFRRNPHQSINYGHAVRNVEIVEDGHSEKFPMRITTDHEGSEQTFRAKYVIGADGAHSTVRRCLGFKMIGDSSDVVWGVMDIYPDTDFPDIRRKCTIRSKYGVLIIIPREGGTLVRFYLQMPHGTIAQNVTLVALHRHAKTVLEGFQLDFKDTFWWSAYSIGQRVADQFSLQDRVFLAGDACHTHSPKAGQGMNTSLQDGYNLGWKLAQVLKGQIKPAVLQTYVLERGKVAADLIEFDRQLNSRLHNDRSTGVNMSGSSPAKEDEYWAHGEFQRYFVKSAIYMAGLSLSYGKSPITAHNSTTSSLARGVQVGMRMPSAQVVRYCDARAMQLATALKADLRWRILVFAGDLTQERTTMKLKRLERFLNSDGSPLSRFTKKHDNPDSFIELILVASGQRVEVEMDCIPLVFRPVTGQWSVRENHNIYFDDVSYNHGHGHAYDKFGIDKGEGATLILRPDQHNLANMVLKLSFSCWDYDRMKPLEDGRVRPDGIELNFLNHRVEETFFRQLRFHEFDVSELSLSSYVLTLNQENAPFIALPVFPSRYFRHQSMYVNTNSGIKQPSDLRHKRIGTPEYQMTAGVWQRGIMEEHFEVPITEVEFFSGAIEPSDEERKSKIPHSLPPGVRVNHIRPGQNLSQMLEDGELDAIFSASKPSSVGRSAHCTYLFPDFKSVEAEYYEKTKIFPIMHVVAIKRDVYEANPWVARSLQKAFAQSLKLAKEDLEDRSSLHNMLPWLEDHVRETKKVMGEDWWKDGFAENRHIIDKFLDYSYAQGLAKRKFKPEELFAPNTLEAFVL
;
A
#
# COMPACT_ATOMS: atom_id res chain seq x y z
N MET A 1 -18.50 -43.62 18.75
CA MET A 1 -17.19 -43.07 19.19
C MET A 1 -16.92 -41.81 18.38
N SER A 2 -16.36 -40.76 19.01
CA SER A 2 -16.05 -39.50 18.33
C SER A 2 -14.68 -39.58 17.62
N THR A 3 -14.61 -39.12 16.37
CA THR A 3 -13.33 -38.97 15.64
C THR A 3 -12.77 -37.56 15.86
N TYR A 4 -11.47 -37.42 16.14
CA TYR A 4 -10.82 -36.14 16.44
C TYR A 4 -9.84 -35.74 15.34
N THR A 5 -9.82 -34.45 14.97
CA THR A 5 -8.92 -33.90 13.93
C THR A 5 -8.71 -32.39 14.14
N ASP A 6 -7.71 -31.77 13.52
CA ASP A 6 -7.57 -30.31 13.63
C ASP A 6 -8.68 -29.57 12.86
N VAL A 7 -8.95 -29.99 11.62
CA VAL A 7 -9.94 -29.33 10.75
C VAL A 7 -10.96 -30.32 10.20
N VAL A 8 -12.24 -29.97 10.22
CA VAL A 8 -13.28 -30.68 9.45
C VAL A 8 -13.71 -29.80 8.28
N ILE A 9 -13.67 -30.36 7.07
CA ILE A 9 -14.14 -29.71 5.84
C ILE A 9 -15.45 -30.39 5.43
N CYS A 10 -16.53 -29.62 5.40
CA CYS A 10 -17.84 -30.10 5.00
C CYS A 10 -18.06 -29.76 3.53
N GLY A 11 -17.96 -30.77 2.65
CA GLY A 11 -18.10 -30.63 1.20
C GLY A 11 -16.78 -30.80 0.44
N SER A 12 -16.81 -31.65 -0.58
CA SER A 12 -15.67 -31.94 -1.47
C SER A 12 -15.73 -31.15 -2.79
N GLY A 13 -16.32 -29.95 -2.77
CA GLY A 13 -16.30 -29.02 -3.90
C GLY A 13 -14.95 -28.31 -4.05
N SER A 14 -14.81 -27.50 -5.11
CA SER A 14 -13.54 -26.84 -5.46
C SER A 14 -12.97 -25.97 -4.31
N ALA A 15 -13.83 -25.30 -3.54
CA ALA A 15 -13.42 -24.54 -2.36
C ALA A 15 -12.81 -25.42 -1.25
N GLY A 16 -13.51 -26.51 -0.90
CA GLY A 16 -13.09 -27.45 0.14
C GLY A 16 -11.80 -28.19 -0.23
N ILE A 17 -11.70 -28.67 -1.47
CA ILE A 17 -10.49 -29.36 -1.96
C ILE A 17 -9.28 -28.42 -1.98
N CYS A 18 -9.45 -27.16 -2.41
CA CYS A 18 -8.35 -26.19 -2.44
C CYS A 18 -7.81 -25.89 -1.03
N ALA A 19 -8.70 -25.72 -0.04
CA ALA A 19 -8.29 -25.58 1.37
C ALA A 19 -7.62 -26.87 1.88
N ALA A 20 -8.17 -28.03 1.56
CA ALA A 20 -7.61 -29.34 1.93
C ALA A 20 -6.20 -29.55 1.39
N LEU A 21 -5.93 -29.10 0.16
CA LEU A 21 -4.60 -29.17 -0.45
C LEU A 21 -3.57 -28.34 0.34
N TRP A 22 -3.91 -27.14 0.79
CA TRP A 22 -3.05 -26.37 1.69
C TRP A 22 -2.75 -27.13 2.99
N LEU A 23 -3.77 -27.70 3.63
CA LEU A 23 -3.61 -28.45 4.87
C LEU A 23 -2.76 -29.71 4.66
N ALA A 24 -2.93 -30.40 3.53
CA ALA A 24 -2.12 -31.57 3.16
C ALA A 24 -0.65 -31.19 2.97
N LYS A 25 -0.36 -30.12 2.22
CA LYS A 25 1.02 -29.59 2.06
C LYS A 25 1.62 -29.14 3.40
N ALA A 26 0.79 -28.68 4.33
CA ALA A 26 1.20 -28.26 5.65
C ALA A 26 1.43 -29.41 6.64
N GLY A 27 0.96 -30.63 6.34
CA GLY A 27 0.95 -31.75 7.28
C GLY A 27 -0.06 -31.59 8.42
N ILE A 28 -1.14 -30.82 8.21
CA ILE A 28 -2.21 -30.62 9.19
C ILE A 28 -3.25 -31.72 9.08
N SER A 29 -3.75 -32.23 10.21
CA SER A 29 -4.76 -33.29 10.21
C SER A 29 -6.15 -32.74 9.87
N PHE A 30 -6.82 -33.34 8.87
CA PHE A 30 -8.19 -32.96 8.54
C PHE A 30 -9.06 -34.14 8.15
N LYS A 31 -10.38 -33.94 8.22
CA LYS A 31 -11.40 -34.85 7.66
C LYS A 31 -12.27 -34.09 6.68
N MET A 32 -12.49 -34.65 5.50
CA MET A 32 -13.37 -34.06 4.50
C MET A 32 -14.61 -34.93 4.34
N LEU A 33 -15.77 -34.35 4.64
CA LEU A 33 -17.08 -35.02 4.71
C LEU A 33 -17.88 -34.65 3.46
N GLU A 34 -18.35 -35.64 2.70
CA GLU A 34 -19.13 -35.44 1.48
C GLU A 34 -20.41 -36.28 1.51
N LYS A 35 -21.56 -35.67 1.21
CA LYS A 35 -22.85 -36.36 1.20
C LYS A 35 -23.04 -37.28 0.00
N LYS A 36 -22.40 -36.96 -1.13
CA LYS A 36 -22.40 -37.83 -2.33
C LYS A 36 -21.65 -39.13 -2.04
N SER A 37 -22.03 -40.20 -2.73
CA SER A 37 -21.42 -41.53 -2.57
C SER A 37 -20.03 -41.66 -3.21
N GLY A 38 -19.58 -40.67 -3.98
CA GLY A 38 -18.29 -40.70 -4.65
C GLY A 38 -17.90 -39.35 -5.27
N PRO A 39 -16.75 -39.29 -5.95
CA PRO A 39 -16.24 -38.07 -6.57
C PRO A 39 -17.19 -37.55 -7.64
N LEU A 40 -17.16 -36.22 -7.85
CA LEU A 40 -17.92 -35.56 -8.89
C LEU A 40 -17.54 -36.12 -10.27
N GLN A 41 -18.52 -36.64 -11.01
CA GLN A 41 -18.29 -37.17 -12.37
C GLN A 41 -18.54 -36.13 -13.46
N VAL A 42 -19.60 -35.33 -13.30
CA VAL A 42 -19.99 -34.27 -14.24
C VAL A 42 -20.24 -32.99 -13.44
N GLY A 43 -19.47 -31.96 -13.73
CA GLY A 43 -19.57 -30.67 -13.05
C GLY A 43 -20.51 -29.68 -13.75
N GLN A 44 -20.95 -28.69 -12.98
CA GLN A 44 -21.82 -27.61 -13.46
C GLN A 44 -21.00 -26.42 -13.97
N ALA A 45 -19.75 -26.29 -13.53
CA ALA A 45 -18.80 -25.29 -13.99
C ALA A 45 -17.75 -25.90 -14.93
N ASP A 46 -17.15 -25.06 -15.78
CA ASP A 46 -16.11 -25.45 -16.73
C ASP A 46 -15.08 -24.34 -17.00
N GLY A 47 -15.45 -23.06 -16.91
CA GLY A 47 -14.53 -21.94 -17.08
C GLY A 47 -13.49 -21.83 -15.97
N VAL A 48 -12.21 -21.84 -16.34
CA VAL A 48 -11.04 -21.68 -15.44
C VAL A 48 -10.29 -20.40 -15.82
N GLN A 49 -10.49 -19.36 -15.02
CA GLN A 49 -9.97 -18.02 -15.28
C GLN A 49 -8.46 -17.93 -15.08
N CYS A 50 -7.83 -16.92 -15.70
CA CYS A 50 -6.38 -16.70 -15.66
C CYS A 50 -5.81 -16.79 -14.23
N ARG A 51 -6.44 -16.10 -13.26
CA ARG A 51 -5.97 -16.14 -11.87
C ARG A 51 -6.04 -17.53 -11.24
N THR A 52 -7.03 -18.34 -11.60
CA THR A 52 -7.14 -19.73 -11.13
C THR A 52 -6.04 -20.59 -11.74
N VAL A 53 -5.69 -20.39 -13.00
CA VAL A 53 -4.55 -21.09 -13.61
C VAL A 53 -3.23 -20.69 -12.92
N GLU A 54 -3.05 -19.42 -12.55
CA GLU A 54 -1.91 -18.97 -11.73
C GLU A 54 -1.87 -19.65 -10.35
N VAL A 55 -3.03 -19.93 -9.74
CA VAL A 55 -3.13 -20.71 -8.49
C VAL A 55 -2.73 -22.18 -8.71
N PHE A 56 -3.13 -22.79 -9.82
CA PHE A 56 -2.66 -24.13 -10.17
C PHE A 56 -1.15 -24.15 -10.42
N GLU A 57 -0.60 -23.10 -11.04
CA GLU A 57 0.84 -22.96 -11.27
C GLU A 57 1.60 -22.83 -9.94
N SER A 58 1.07 -22.08 -8.97
CA SER A 58 1.68 -21.93 -7.66
C SER A 58 1.73 -23.26 -6.91
N PHE A 59 0.72 -24.11 -7.05
CA PHE A 59 0.72 -25.48 -6.54
C PHE A 59 1.60 -26.45 -7.33
N GLY A 60 2.01 -26.09 -8.55
CA GLY A 60 2.82 -26.94 -9.44
C GLY A 60 2.01 -27.92 -10.29
N ILE A 61 0.74 -27.63 -10.53
CA ILE A 61 -0.23 -28.53 -11.18
C ILE A 61 -0.96 -27.89 -12.38
N ALA A 62 -0.46 -26.77 -12.91
CA ALA A 62 -1.06 -26.12 -14.08
C ALA A 62 -0.87 -26.90 -15.39
N GLU A 63 0.20 -27.67 -15.53
CA GLU A 63 0.50 -28.41 -16.76
C GLU A 63 -0.59 -29.40 -17.18
N PRO A 64 -1.07 -30.34 -16.32
CA PRO A 64 -2.16 -31.25 -16.70
C PRO A 64 -3.44 -30.49 -17.05
N LEU A 65 -3.76 -29.42 -16.32
CA LEU A 65 -4.89 -28.54 -16.61
C LEU A 65 -4.79 -27.93 -18.02
N LEU A 66 -3.65 -27.30 -18.33
CA LEU A 66 -3.43 -26.62 -19.62
C LEU A 66 -3.36 -27.60 -20.79
N LYS A 67 -2.88 -28.82 -20.56
CA LYS A 67 -2.77 -29.85 -21.60
C LYS A 67 -4.13 -30.39 -22.02
N GLU A 68 -5.06 -30.56 -21.08
CA GLU A 68 -6.36 -31.18 -21.33
C GLU A 68 -7.45 -30.16 -21.70
N ALA A 69 -7.34 -28.92 -21.22
CA ALA A 69 -8.36 -27.89 -21.38
C ALA A 69 -8.44 -27.31 -22.80
N TYR A 70 -9.61 -26.77 -23.16
CA TYR A 70 -9.76 -25.89 -24.32
C TYR A 70 -9.27 -24.48 -23.99
N HIS A 71 -8.42 -23.90 -24.85
CA HIS A 71 -7.85 -22.56 -24.64
C HIS A 71 -8.73 -21.49 -25.28
N VAL A 72 -9.19 -20.53 -24.48
CA VAL A 72 -10.04 -19.43 -24.97
C VAL A 72 -9.14 -18.28 -25.44
N ILE A 73 -8.95 -18.18 -26.76
CA ILE A 73 -8.07 -17.17 -27.36
C ILE A 73 -8.84 -15.97 -27.91
N GLU A 74 -9.89 -16.24 -28.68
CA GLU A 74 -10.69 -15.23 -29.40
C GLU A 74 -12.18 -15.39 -29.07
N LEU A 75 -12.83 -14.25 -28.84
CA LEU A 75 -14.27 -14.09 -28.69
C LEU A 75 -14.90 -13.71 -30.03
N ALA A 76 -16.09 -14.25 -30.31
CA ALA A 76 -16.90 -13.81 -31.44
C ALA A 76 -18.26 -13.27 -30.96
N PHE A 77 -18.68 -12.14 -31.52
CA PHE A 77 -19.96 -11.52 -31.21
C PHE A 77 -20.88 -11.59 -32.43
N TRP A 78 -22.13 -12.01 -32.22
CA TRP A 78 -23.13 -12.17 -33.28
C TRP A 78 -24.43 -11.47 -32.89
N SER A 79 -25.06 -10.80 -33.86
CA SER A 79 -26.35 -10.15 -33.67
C SER A 79 -27.21 -10.19 -34.93
N SER A 80 -28.54 -10.16 -34.76
CA SER A 80 -29.50 -10.06 -35.88
C SER A 80 -29.53 -8.64 -36.45
N ASP A 81 -29.53 -8.50 -37.78
CA ASP A 81 -29.74 -7.20 -38.44
C ASP A 81 -31.19 -6.70 -38.27
N GLY A 82 -31.36 -5.39 -38.05
CA GLY A 82 -32.63 -4.76 -37.67
C GLY A 82 -33.73 -4.76 -38.73
N ALA A 83 -33.48 -5.27 -39.95
CA ALA A 83 -34.45 -5.27 -41.05
C ALA A 83 -34.97 -6.67 -41.43
N ASN A 84 -34.10 -7.70 -41.47
CA ASN A 84 -34.47 -9.05 -41.90
C ASN A 84 -34.32 -10.09 -40.78
N GLY A 85 -33.74 -9.72 -39.63
CA GLY A 85 -33.55 -10.62 -38.48
C GLY A 85 -32.45 -11.67 -38.69
N THR A 86 -31.62 -11.54 -39.74
CA THR A 86 -30.59 -12.53 -40.08
C THR A 86 -29.39 -12.38 -39.15
N LEU A 87 -28.91 -13.48 -38.55
CA LEU A 87 -27.74 -13.48 -37.69
C LEU A 87 -26.46 -13.21 -38.50
N ARG A 88 -25.65 -12.24 -38.05
CA ARG A 88 -24.32 -11.95 -38.62
C ARG A 88 -23.30 -11.73 -37.52
N ARG A 89 -22.03 -12.06 -37.80
CA ARG A 89 -20.91 -11.73 -36.91
C ARG A 89 -20.69 -10.23 -36.94
N THR A 90 -20.75 -9.59 -35.78
CA THR A 90 -20.57 -8.15 -35.62
C THR A 90 -19.14 -7.78 -35.27
N ASP A 91 -18.43 -8.62 -34.51
CA ASP A 91 -17.08 -8.30 -34.05
C ASP A 91 -16.28 -9.54 -33.60
N ARG A 92 -14.97 -9.36 -33.42
CA ARG A 92 -14.09 -10.29 -32.70
C ARG A 92 -13.14 -9.55 -31.77
N ALA A 93 -12.84 -10.15 -30.64
CA ALA A 93 -11.91 -9.58 -29.67
C ALA A 93 -11.04 -10.67 -29.03
N PRO A 94 -9.83 -10.36 -28.56
CA PRO A 94 -9.09 -11.28 -27.69
C PRO A 94 -9.89 -11.52 -26.41
N ASP A 95 -9.95 -12.76 -25.93
CA ASP A 95 -10.62 -13.08 -24.65
C ASP A 95 -9.84 -12.49 -23.46
N THR A 96 -8.51 -12.56 -23.53
CA THR A 96 -7.61 -11.99 -22.52
C THR A 96 -6.76 -10.88 -23.16
N PRO A 97 -6.87 -9.62 -22.69
CA PRO A 97 -6.02 -8.53 -23.15
C PRO A 97 -4.53 -8.82 -23.03
N LYS A 98 -3.73 -8.33 -24.01
CA LYS A 98 -2.28 -8.53 -24.02
C LYS A 98 -1.64 -8.01 -22.73
N GLY A 99 -0.83 -8.85 -22.09
CA GLY A 99 -0.07 -8.50 -20.89
C GLY A 99 -0.84 -8.59 -19.57
N LEU A 100 -2.13 -8.94 -19.59
CA LEU A 100 -2.98 -9.04 -18.41
C LEU A 100 -2.56 -10.17 -17.46
N SER A 101 -2.30 -11.36 -17.99
CA SER A 101 -1.71 -12.51 -17.31
C SER A 101 -0.78 -13.26 -18.26
N HIS A 102 0.17 -14.00 -17.72
CA HIS A 102 0.97 -14.96 -18.48
C HIS A 102 0.28 -16.31 -18.64
N GLN A 103 -0.81 -16.55 -17.91
CA GLN A 103 -1.63 -17.75 -18.02
C GLN A 103 -2.89 -17.46 -18.85
N PRO A 104 -3.35 -18.44 -19.66
CA PRO A 104 -4.56 -18.29 -20.46
C PRO A 104 -5.83 -18.50 -19.62
N HIS A 105 -6.97 -18.02 -20.13
CA HIS A 105 -8.29 -18.51 -19.74
C HIS A 105 -8.57 -19.82 -20.48
N VAL A 106 -8.96 -20.86 -19.75
CA VAL A 106 -9.22 -22.20 -20.31
C VAL A 106 -10.57 -22.76 -19.85
N ILE A 107 -11.07 -23.76 -20.57
CA ILE A 107 -12.32 -24.47 -20.25
C ILE A 107 -12.03 -25.96 -20.06
N LEU A 108 -12.43 -26.51 -18.91
CA LEU A 108 -12.31 -27.93 -18.59
C LEU A 108 -13.41 -28.35 -17.62
N ASN A 109 -13.97 -29.56 -17.78
CA ASN A 109 -14.94 -30.12 -16.83
C ASN A 109 -14.47 -29.97 -15.36
N GLN A 110 -15.29 -29.34 -14.52
CA GLN A 110 -15.01 -29.15 -13.09
C GLN A 110 -14.67 -30.46 -12.36
N ALA A 111 -15.22 -31.60 -12.77
CA ALA A 111 -14.84 -32.91 -12.22
C ALA A 111 -13.32 -33.15 -12.37
N ARG A 112 -12.78 -32.90 -13.56
CA ARG A 112 -11.35 -33.06 -13.85
C ARG A 112 -10.50 -31.98 -13.17
N VAL A 113 -10.98 -30.73 -13.11
CA VAL A 113 -10.31 -29.66 -12.35
C VAL A 113 -10.15 -30.05 -10.87
N ASN A 114 -11.20 -30.60 -10.26
CA ASN A 114 -11.18 -31.08 -8.88
C ASN A 114 -10.28 -32.31 -8.72
N GLU A 115 -10.29 -33.23 -9.69
CA GLU A 115 -9.43 -34.42 -9.69
C GLU A 115 -7.94 -34.04 -9.67
N ILE A 116 -7.51 -33.07 -10.49
CA ILE A 116 -6.11 -32.59 -10.50
C ILE A 116 -5.69 -32.07 -9.11
N LEU A 117 -6.57 -31.35 -8.40
CA LEU A 117 -6.30 -30.90 -7.03
C LEU A 117 -6.25 -32.06 -6.03
N LEU A 118 -7.16 -33.03 -6.18
CA LEU A 118 -7.22 -34.21 -5.32
C LEU A 118 -5.98 -35.10 -5.49
N GLU A 119 -5.54 -35.33 -6.72
CA GLU A 119 -4.32 -36.08 -7.02
C GLU A 119 -3.11 -35.46 -6.31
N GLU A 120 -2.94 -34.14 -6.34
CA GLU A 120 -1.86 -33.47 -5.60
C GLU A 120 -2.08 -33.49 -4.09
N MET A 121 -3.31 -33.36 -3.60
CA MET A 121 -3.61 -33.49 -2.17
C MET A 121 -3.22 -34.87 -1.64
N PHE A 122 -3.60 -35.94 -2.33
CA PHE A 122 -3.25 -37.31 -1.97
C PHE A 122 -1.75 -37.59 -2.14
N ARG A 123 -1.10 -37.02 -3.17
CA ARG A 123 0.36 -37.11 -3.33
C ARG A 123 1.10 -36.50 -2.14
N ARG A 124 0.60 -35.40 -1.58
CA ARG A 124 1.20 -34.71 -0.43
C ARG A 124 0.85 -35.35 0.91
N ASN A 125 -0.32 -35.97 1.01
CA ASN A 125 -0.74 -36.72 2.18
C ASN A 125 -1.47 -38.01 1.80
N PRO A 126 -0.72 -39.12 1.55
CA PRO A 126 -1.29 -40.39 1.08
C PRO A 126 -2.25 -41.07 2.05
N HIS A 127 -2.23 -40.69 3.33
CA HIS A 127 -3.12 -41.24 4.36
C HIS A 127 -4.48 -40.52 4.43
N GLN A 128 -4.64 -39.44 3.67
CA GLN A 128 -5.89 -38.71 3.61
C GLN A 128 -6.90 -39.41 2.70
N SER A 129 -8.16 -39.40 3.10
CA SER A 129 -9.29 -39.82 2.26
C SER A 129 -10.47 -38.86 2.38
N ILE A 130 -11.44 -39.03 1.49
CA ILE A 130 -12.73 -38.34 1.55
C ILE A 130 -13.74 -39.30 2.13
N ASN A 131 -14.44 -38.84 3.17
CA ASN A 131 -15.55 -39.54 3.79
C ASN A 131 -16.83 -39.30 2.96
N TYR A 132 -17.00 -40.08 1.89
CA TYR A 132 -18.20 -40.07 1.05
C TYR A 132 -19.40 -40.73 1.75
N GLY A 133 -20.61 -40.31 1.38
CA GLY A 133 -21.86 -40.74 2.00
C GLY A 133 -22.08 -40.18 3.41
N HIS A 134 -21.34 -39.15 3.84
CA HIS A 134 -21.52 -38.48 5.13
C HIS A 134 -22.30 -37.19 4.95
N ALA A 135 -23.60 -37.22 5.27
CA ALA A 135 -24.44 -36.03 5.25
C ALA A 135 -24.35 -35.27 6.58
N VAL A 136 -23.73 -34.09 6.57
CA VAL A 136 -23.69 -33.22 7.76
C VAL A 136 -25.11 -32.82 8.16
N ARG A 137 -25.44 -32.99 9.44
CA ARG A 137 -26.73 -32.67 10.06
C ARG A 137 -26.65 -31.50 11.02
N ASN A 138 -25.59 -31.44 11.83
CA ASN A 138 -25.38 -30.36 12.79
C ASN A 138 -23.90 -29.95 12.87
N VAL A 139 -23.65 -28.66 13.13
CA VAL A 139 -22.34 -28.08 13.46
C VAL A 139 -22.54 -27.11 14.61
N GLU A 140 -21.87 -27.34 15.73
CA GLU A 140 -22.02 -26.54 16.94
C GLU A 140 -20.69 -26.37 17.68
N ILE A 141 -20.54 -25.22 18.35
CA ILE A 141 -19.49 -24.98 19.34
C ILE A 141 -20.03 -25.52 20.67
N VAL A 142 -19.24 -26.33 21.36
CA VAL A 142 -19.71 -27.02 22.57
C VAL A 142 -18.74 -26.84 23.72
N GLU A 143 -19.29 -26.74 24.92
CA GLU A 143 -18.55 -26.61 26.16
C GLU A 143 -18.68 -27.92 26.94
N ASP A 144 -17.67 -28.79 26.79
CA ASP A 144 -17.58 -30.09 27.46
C ASP A 144 -16.12 -30.43 27.78
N GLY A 145 -15.85 -31.59 28.39
CA GLY A 145 -14.49 -31.98 28.80
C GLY A 145 -13.44 -32.06 27.68
N HIS A 146 -13.83 -31.93 26.41
CA HIS A 146 -12.92 -31.91 25.26
C HIS A 146 -12.83 -30.53 24.57
N SER A 147 -13.63 -29.55 24.99
CA SER A 147 -13.78 -28.26 24.30
C SER A 147 -12.52 -27.40 24.32
N GLU A 148 -11.65 -27.56 25.32
CA GLU A 148 -10.37 -26.84 25.40
C GLU A 148 -9.48 -27.12 24.18
N LYS A 149 -9.50 -28.36 23.67
CA LYS A 149 -8.69 -28.78 22.53
C LYS A 149 -9.48 -28.90 21.23
N PHE A 150 -10.74 -29.33 21.30
CA PHE A 150 -11.61 -29.57 20.14
C PHE A 150 -13.03 -29.02 20.41
N PRO A 151 -13.22 -27.69 20.36
CA PRO A 151 -14.49 -27.04 20.69
C PRO A 151 -15.60 -27.30 19.68
N MET A 152 -15.28 -27.78 18.48
CA MET A 152 -16.27 -28.03 17.44
C MET A 152 -16.81 -29.45 17.51
N ARG A 153 -18.13 -29.60 17.41
CA ARG A 153 -18.81 -30.88 17.20
C ARG A 153 -19.56 -30.86 15.88
N ILE A 154 -19.34 -31.89 15.07
CA ILE A 154 -19.98 -32.08 13.77
C ILE A 154 -20.69 -33.43 13.81
N THR A 155 -22.00 -33.43 13.57
CA THR A 155 -22.82 -34.63 13.51
C THR A 155 -23.17 -34.92 12.06
N THR A 156 -22.88 -36.14 11.61
CA THR A 156 -23.22 -36.61 10.26
C THR A 156 -24.12 -37.82 10.32
N ASP A 157 -24.94 -37.99 9.30
CA ASP A 157 -25.64 -39.22 8.99
C ASP A 157 -24.87 -39.97 7.91
N HIS A 158 -24.53 -41.23 8.18
CA HIS A 158 -23.86 -42.14 7.25
C HIS A 158 -24.57 -43.49 7.27
N GLU A 159 -25.22 -43.84 6.16
CA GLU A 159 -25.99 -45.09 6.02
C GLU A 159 -27.07 -45.27 7.12
N GLY A 160 -27.70 -44.18 7.57
CA GLY A 160 -28.69 -44.20 8.64
C GLY A 160 -28.11 -44.27 10.06
N SER A 161 -26.77 -44.24 10.19
CA SER A 161 -26.07 -44.20 11.46
C SER A 161 -25.53 -42.80 11.74
N GLU A 162 -25.77 -42.30 12.95
CA GLU A 162 -25.20 -41.04 13.40
C GLU A 162 -23.71 -41.22 13.75
N GLN A 163 -22.88 -40.34 13.19
CA GLN A 163 -21.46 -40.26 13.52
C GLN A 163 -21.06 -38.86 13.96
N THR A 164 -20.09 -38.79 14.86
CA THR A 164 -19.66 -37.53 15.48
C THR A 164 -18.17 -37.28 15.26
N PHE A 165 -17.85 -36.07 14.82
CA PHE A 165 -16.49 -35.58 14.66
C PHE A 165 -16.23 -34.40 15.59
N ARG A 166 -14.99 -34.30 16.08
CA ARG A 166 -14.51 -33.23 16.95
C ARG A 166 -13.33 -32.52 16.30
N ALA A 167 -13.36 -31.19 16.28
CA ALA A 167 -12.36 -30.39 15.59
C ALA A 167 -11.98 -29.09 16.30
N LYS A 168 -10.83 -28.52 15.92
CA LYS A 168 -10.45 -27.15 16.30
C LYS A 168 -11.15 -26.11 15.44
N TYR A 169 -11.33 -26.41 14.16
CA TYR A 169 -11.92 -25.54 13.15
C TYR A 169 -12.81 -26.32 12.17
N VAL A 170 -13.79 -25.64 11.58
CA VAL A 170 -14.67 -26.19 10.54
C VAL A 170 -14.69 -25.27 9.31
N ILE A 171 -14.61 -25.86 8.12
CA ILE A 171 -14.82 -25.17 6.84
C ILE A 171 -16.10 -25.73 6.19
N GLY A 172 -17.16 -24.92 6.16
CA GLY A 172 -18.39 -25.19 5.41
C GLY A 172 -18.22 -24.84 3.92
N ALA A 173 -17.96 -25.85 3.10
CA ALA A 173 -17.83 -25.76 1.65
C ALA A 173 -18.89 -26.63 0.94
N ASP A 174 -20.08 -26.75 1.54
CA ASP A 174 -21.15 -27.69 1.20
C ASP A 174 -22.21 -27.09 0.24
N GLY A 175 -21.85 -26.02 -0.46
CA GLY A 175 -22.57 -25.48 -1.62
C GLY A 175 -23.74 -24.55 -1.30
N ALA A 176 -24.50 -24.18 -2.33
CA ALA A 176 -25.59 -23.20 -2.24
C ALA A 176 -26.65 -23.52 -1.17
N HIS A 177 -26.93 -24.80 -0.92
CA HIS A 177 -27.87 -25.28 0.09
C HIS A 177 -27.20 -25.69 1.41
N SER A 178 -26.05 -25.07 1.73
CA SER A 178 -25.22 -25.36 2.89
C SER A 178 -26.03 -25.67 4.15
N THR A 179 -25.84 -26.88 4.69
CA THR A 179 -26.35 -27.26 6.00
C THR A 179 -25.54 -26.56 7.08
N VAL A 180 -24.21 -26.42 6.91
CA VAL A 180 -23.36 -25.71 7.86
C VAL A 180 -23.87 -24.28 8.07
N ARG A 181 -24.09 -23.51 6.99
CA ARG A 181 -24.65 -22.15 7.06
C ARG A 181 -25.96 -22.10 7.85
N ARG A 182 -26.87 -23.05 7.59
CA ARG A 182 -28.18 -23.11 8.27
C ARG A 182 -28.06 -23.45 9.75
N CYS A 183 -27.15 -24.36 10.14
CA CYS A 183 -26.88 -24.67 11.54
C CYS A 183 -26.37 -23.44 12.31
N LEU A 184 -25.61 -22.56 11.66
CA LEU A 184 -25.11 -21.31 12.25
C LEU A 184 -26.16 -20.18 12.29
N GLY A 185 -27.33 -20.39 11.68
CA GLY A 185 -28.37 -19.35 11.58
C GLY A 185 -28.08 -18.23 10.56
N PHE A 186 -27.04 -18.38 9.74
CA PHE A 186 -26.63 -17.39 8.75
C PHE A 186 -27.59 -17.39 7.54
N LYS A 187 -27.91 -16.19 7.04
CA LYS A 187 -28.92 -15.97 6.00
C LYS A 187 -28.25 -15.56 4.68
N MET A 188 -28.80 -16.04 3.57
CA MET A 188 -28.41 -15.55 2.24
C MET A 188 -29.23 -14.31 1.89
N ILE A 189 -28.56 -13.16 1.73
CA ILE A 189 -29.13 -11.87 1.33
C ILE A 189 -28.93 -11.68 -0.17
N GLY A 190 -29.99 -11.28 -0.88
CA GLY A 190 -29.93 -10.89 -2.29
C GLY A 190 -31.15 -11.34 -3.08
N ASP A 191 -31.21 -10.94 -4.35
CA ASP A 191 -32.38 -11.11 -5.20
C ASP A 191 -32.36 -12.45 -5.95
N SER A 192 -33.55 -13.02 -6.15
CA SER A 192 -33.77 -14.06 -7.16
C SER A 192 -34.23 -13.41 -8.47
N SER A 193 -33.63 -13.81 -9.58
CA SER A 193 -34.08 -13.44 -10.92
C SER A 193 -35.05 -14.50 -11.45
N ASP A 194 -36.13 -14.06 -12.08
CA ASP A 194 -37.10 -14.92 -12.78
C ASP A 194 -36.57 -15.42 -14.14
N VAL A 195 -35.35 -15.04 -14.53
CA VAL A 195 -34.75 -15.47 -15.80
C VAL A 195 -34.19 -16.88 -15.64
N VAL A 196 -34.73 -17.80 -16.45
CA VAL A 196 -34.27 -19.18 -16.56
C VAL A 196 -33.26 -19.31 -17.70
N TRP A 197 -32.16 -20.02 -17.40
CA TRP A 197 -31.17 -20.41 -18.39
C TRP A 197 -31.14 -21.92 -18.54
N GLY A 198 -31.24 -22.38 -19.78
CA GLY A 198 -30.96 -23.75 -20.17
C GLY A 198 -29.46 -23.92 -20.44
N VAL A 199 -28.90 -25.04 -20.01
CA VAL A 199 -27.50 -25.39 -20.27
C VAL A 199 -27.44 -26.80 -20.81
N MET A 200 -26.67 -27.02 -21.87
CA MET A 200 -26.44 -28.35 -22.41
C MET A 200 -25.04 -28.51 -22.98
N ASP A 201 -24.40 -29.63 -22.65
CA ASP A 201 -23.14 -30.11 -23.19
C ASP A 201 -23.46 -31.10 -24.30
N ILE A 202 -23.17 -30.70 -25.53
CA ILE A 202 -23.65 -31.34 -26.75
C ILE A 202 -22.48 -31.66 -27.70
N TYR A 203 -22.72 -32.61 -28.59
CA TYR A 203 -21.93 -32.86 -29.78
C TYR A 203 -22.69 -32.35 -31.01
N PRO A 204 -22.50 -31.07 -31.39
CA PRO A 204 -23.25 -30.46 -32.48
C PRO A 204 -22.66 -30.85 -33.84
N ASP A 205 -23.54 -31.03 -34.82
CA ASP A 205 -23.23 -31.08 -36.25
C ASP A 205 -23.87 -29.86 -36.90
N THR A 206 -23.04 -28.91 -37.32
CA THR A 206 -23.49 -27.56 -37.70
C THR A 206 -22.53 -26.90 -38.67
N ASP A 207 -23.07 -26.05 -39.54
CA ASP A 207 -22.30 -25.16 -40.42
C ASP A 207 -22.07 -23.78 -39.78
N PHE A 208 -22.47 -23.55 -38.52
CA PHE A 208 -22.21 -22.31 -37.81
C PHE A 208 -20.69 -22.09 -37.67
N PRO A 209 -20.12 -21.04 -38.31
CA PRO A 209 -18.67 -20.98 -38.56
C PRO A 209 -17.83 -20.72 -37.30
N ASP A 210 -18.45 -20.29 -36.20
CA ASP A 210 -17.77 -19.97 -34.94
C ASP A 210 -18.12 -20.96 -33.81
N ILE A 211 -18.65 -22.16 -34.12
CA ILE A 211 -19.01 -23.18 -33.11
C ILE A 211 -17.85 -23.58 -32.18
N ARG A 212 -16.60 -23.42 -32.66
CA ARG A 212 -15.36 -23.66 -31.90
C ARG A 212 -14.71 -22.39 -31.35
N ARG A 213 -15.42 -21.25 -31.33
CA ARG A 213 -15.02 -20.02 -30.61
C ARG A 213 -16.00 -19.76 -29.47
N LYS A 214 -15.53 -19.07 -28.43
CA LYS A 214 -16.45 -18.57 -27.39
C LYS A 214 -17.30 -17.47 -28.01
N CYS A 215 -18.61 -17.68 -28.09
CA CYS A 215 -19.51 -16.76 -28.79
C CYS A 215 -20.57 -16.20 -27.86
N THR A 216 -20.89 -14.92 -28.03
CA THR A 216 -22.14 -14.33 -27.53
C THR A 216 -23.02 -13.99 -28.71
N ILE A 217 -24.20 -14.58 -28.76
CA ILE A 217 -25.12 -14.52 -29.89
C ILE A 217 -26.42 -13.89 -29.39
N ARG A 218 -26.80 -12.77 -29.99
CA ARG A 218 -28.09 -12.11 -29.71
C ARG A 218 -28.99 -12.22 -30.93
N SER A 219 -29.98 -13.10 -30.84
CA SER A 219 -31.03 -13.23 -31.86
C SER A 219 -32.30 -12.51 -31.43
N LYS A 220 -33.28 -12.41 -32.34
CA LYS A 220 -34.65 -11.97 -32.01
C LYS A 220 -35.39 -12.91 -31.03
N TYR A 221 -34.88 -14.12 -30.82
CA TYR A 221 -35.47 -15.16 -29.96
C TYR A 221 -34.78 -15.30 -28.59
N GLY A 222 -33.77 -14.47 -28.32
CA GLY A 222 -33.01 -14.49 -27.06
C GLY A 222 -31.51 -14.63 -27.28
N VAL A 223 -30.80 -14.72 -26.15
CA VAL A 223 -29.34 -14.82 -26.09
C VAL A 223 -28.88 -16.27 -26.00
N LEU A 224 -27.87 -16.63 -26.79
CA LEU A 224 -27.12 -17.88 -26.70
C LEU A 224 -25.63 -17.57 -26.46
N ILE A 225 -25.03 -18.24 -25.49
CA ILE A 225 -23.57 -18.24 -25.30
C ILE A 225 -23.04 -19.63 -25.65
N ILE A 226 -22.08 -19.67 -26.57
CA ILE A 226 -21.37 -20.89 -26.96
C ILE A 226 -20.04 -20.94 -26.24
N ILE A 227 -19.78 -22.03 -25.53
CA ILE A 227 -18.50 -22.32 -24.85
C ILE A 227 -17.95 -23.63 -25.42
N PRO A 228 -16.93 -23.58 -26.29
CA PRO A 228 -16.25 -24.79 -26.74
C PRO A 228 -15.58 -25.50 -25.56
N ARG A 229 -15.74 -26.83 -25.48
CA ARG A 229 -15.21 -27.67 -24.41
C ARG A 229 -13.98 -28.47 -24.87
N GLU A 230 -13.35 -29.13 -23.91
CA GLU A 230 -12.24 -30.06 -24.08
C GLU A 230 -12.54 -31.20 -25.09
N GLY A 231 -11.50 -31.86 -25.61
CA GLY A 231 -11.64 -32.97 -26.55
C GLY A 231 -11.97 -32.58 -28.01
N GLY A 232 -12.16 -31.28 -28.29
CA GLY A 232 -12.27 -30.74 -29.65
C GLY A 232 -13.66 -30.80 -30.29
N THR A 233 -14.56 -31.67 -29.79
CA THR A 233 -15.91 -31.86 -30.36
C THR A 233 -17.03 -31.42 -29.41
N LEU A 234 -16.85 -31.54 -28.09
CA LEU A 234 -17.85 -31.15 -27.11
C LEU A 234 -18.03 -29.62 -27.08
N VAL A 235 -19.27 -29.16 -26.97
CA VAL A 235 -19.61 -27.73 -26.88
C VAL A 235 -20.72 -27.53 -25.84
N ARG A 236 -20.60 -26.51 -24.99
CA ARG A 236 -21.63 -26.10 -24.05
C ARG A 236 -22.43 -24.92 -24.61
N PHE A 237 -23.75 -25.03 -24.59
CA PHE A 237 -24.68 -23.94 -24.89
C PHE A 237 -25.31 -23.44 -23.60
N TYR A 238 -25.24 -22.13 -23.36
CA TYR A 238 -26.10 -21.43 -22.41
C TYR A 238 -27.19 -20.69 -23.18
N LEU A 239 -28.43 -21.09 -22.97
CA LEU A 239 -29.62 -20.60 -23.66
C LEU A 239 -30.48 -19.79 -22.70
N GLN A 240 -30.74 -18.53 -23.03
CA GLN A 240 -31.76 -17.76 -22.34
C GLN A 240 -33.14 -18.32 -22.72
N MET A 241 -33.92 -18.75 -21.72
CA MET A 241 -35.27 -19.22 -21.95
C MET A 241 -36.26 -18.05 -22.03
N PRO A 242 -37.39 -18.20 -22.75
CA PRO A 242 -38.44 -17.18 -22.80
C PRO A 242 -38.93 -16.77 -21.41
N HIS A 243 -39.35 -15.52 -21.26
CA HIS A 243 -39.90 -15.00 -19.99
C HIS A 243 -41.11 -15.84 -19.51
N GLY A 244 -41.23 -16.02 -18.19
CA GLY A 244 -42.26 -16.86 -17.58
C GLY A 244 -41.98 -18.37 -17.65
N THR A 245 -40.84 -18.80 -18.21
CA THR A 245 -40.42 -20.21 -18.16
C THR A 245 -40.15 -20.63 -16.71
N ILE A 246 -40.69 -21.78 -16.32
CA ILE A 246 -40.41 -22.42 -15.02
C ILE A 246 -39.29 -23.45 -15.24
N ALA A 247 -38.17 -23.32 -14.51
CA ALA A 247 -36.98 -24.14 -14.73
C ALA A 247 -37.24 -25.65 -14.64
N GLN A 248 -38.10 -26.08 -13.71
CA GLN A 248 -38.44 -27.51 -13.55
C GLN A 248 -39.20 -28.10 -14.75
N ASN A 249 -39.84 -27.27 -15.57
CA ASN A 249 -40.64 -27.70 -16.72
C ASN A 249 -39.82 -27.74 -18.03
N VAL A 250 -38.57 -27.28 -18.01
CA VAL A 250 -37.71 -27.29 -19.19
C VAL A 250 -37.31 -28.73 -19.52
N THR A 251 -37.40 -29.10 -20.80
CA THR A 251 -37.00 -30.42 -21.30
C THR A 251 -35.85 -30.29 -22.29
N LEU A 252 -35.05 -31.34 -22.45
CA LEU A 252 -33.95 -31.35 -23.43
C LEU A 252 -34.44 -31.07 -24.85
N VAL A 253 -35.58 -31.65 -25.24
CA VAL A 253 -36.19 -31.42 -26.56
C VAL A 253 -36.54 -29.94 -26.77
N ALA A 254 -37.01 -29.25 -25.71
CA ALA A 254 -37.27 -27.82 -25.76
C ALA A 254 -35.96 -27.02 -25.91
N LEU A 255 -34.88 -27.40 -25.23
CA LEU A 255 -33.57 -26.77 -25.39
C LEU A 255 -33.00 -26.93 -26.80
N HIS A 256 -33.05 -28.14 -27.36
CA HIS A 256 -32.63 -28.42 -28.75
C HIS A 256 -33.43 -27.59 -29.74
N ARG A 257 -34.76 -27.54 -29.60
CA ARG A 257 -35.63 -26.73 -30.46
C ARG A 257 -35.29 -25.25 -30.35
N HIS A 258 -35.14 -24.73 -29.13
CA HIS A 258 -34.83 -23.32 -28.90
C HIS A 258 -33.47 -22.93 -29.48
N ALA A 259 -32.45 -23.77 -29.31
CA ALA A 259 -31.14 -23.55 -29.93
C ALA A 259 -31.20 -23.49 -31.46
N LYS A 260 -31.95 -24.40 -32.11
CA LYS A 260 -32.17 -24.36 -33.57
C LYS A 260 -32.87 -23.06 -34.00
N THR A 261 -33.82 -22.58 -33.21
CA THR A 261 -34.52 -21.31 -33.46
C THR A 261 -33.60 -20.09 -33.29
N VAL A 262 -32.78 -20.07 -32.24
CA VAL A 262 -31.82 -18.97 -32.01
C VAL A 262 -30.77 -18.91 -33.12
N LEU A 263 -30.32 -20.06 -33.64
CA LEU A 263 -29.35 -20.18 -34.74
C LEU A 263 -30.00 -20.29 -36.13
N GLU A 264 -31.23 -19.79 -36.30
CA GLU A 264 -31.93 -19.77 -37.59
C GLU A 264 -31.03 -19.18 -38.69
N GLY A 265 -30.89 -19.92 -39.80
CA GLY A 265 -29.98 -19.60 -40.91
C GLY A 265 -28.74 -20.49 -40.99
N PHE A 266 -28.48 -21.30 -39.96
CA PHE A 266 -27.42 -22.32 -39.93
C PHE A 266 -28.02 -23.71 -39.72
N GLN A 267 -27.43 -24.73 -40.32
CA GLN A 267 -27.73 -26.13 -40.01
C GLN A 267 -27.27 -26.43 -38.59
N LEU A 268 -28.11 -27.10 -37.79
CA LEU A 268 -27.76 -27.55 -36.45
C LEU A 268 -28.51 -28.85 -36.12
N ASP A 269 -27.74 -29.91 -35.92
CA ASP A 269 -28.18 -31.19 -35.37
C ASP A 269 -27.35 -31.58 -34.14
N PHE A 270 -27.94 -32.40 -33.27
CA PHE A 270 -27.31 -32.87 -32.05
C PHE A 270 -27.04 -34.36 -32.19
N LYS A 271 -25.77 -34.74 -32.38
CA LYS A 271 -25.40 -36.16 -32.48
C LYS A 271 -25.55 -36.88 -31.15
N ASP A 272 -25.25 -36.18 -30.06
CA ASP A 272 -25.48 -36.64 -28.69
C ASP A 272 -25.51 -35.45 -27.72
N THR A 273 -26.08 -35.65 -26.52
CA THR A 273 -26.08 -34.70 -25.40
C THR A 273 -25.49 -35.37 -24.16
N PHE A 274 -24.28 -34.96 -23.79
CA PHE A 274 -23.55 -35.51 -22.65
C PHE A 274 -24.20 -35.13 -21.31
N TRP A 275 -24.65 -33.89 -21.17
CA TRP A 275 -25.28 -33.39 -19.94
C TRP A 275 -26.18 -32.17 -20.24
N TRP A 276 -27.23 -31.96 -19.45
CA TRP A 276 -28.02 -30.73 -19.54
C TRP A 276 -28.71 -30.40 -18.20
N SER A 277 -29.10 -29.14 -18.04
CA SER A 277 -29.86 -28.64 -16.90
C SER A 277 -30.59 -27.34 -17.24
N ALA A 278 -31.48 -26.89 -16.36
CA ALA A 278 -32.10 -25.57 -16.40
C ALA A 278 -32.20 -25.01 -14.99
N TYR A 279 -31.83 -23.75 -14.80
CA TYR A 279 -31.89 -23.11 -13.49
C TYR A 279 -32.26 -21.62 -13.59
N SER A 280 -32.92 -21.14 -12.54
CA SER A 280 -33.15 -19.72 -12.29
C SER A 280 -31.91 -19.10 -11.64
N ILE A 281 -31.57 -17.87 -12.02
CA ILE A 281 -30.39 -17.18 -11.48
C ILE A 281 -30.72 -16.53 -10.14
N GLY A 282 -29.88 -16.73 -9.12
CA GLY A 282 -29.95 -16.01 -7.85
C GLY A 282 -28.61 -15.39 -7.49
N GLN A 283 -28.61 -14.10 -7.19
CA GLN A 283 -27.44 -13.36 -6.72
C GLN A 283 -27.56 -13.18 -5.22
N ARG A 284 -26.77 -13.91 -4.43
CA ARG A 284 -26.91 -13.92 -2.98
C ARG A 284 -25.56 -13.99 -2.28
N VAL A 285 -25.46 -13.36 -1.13
CA VAL A 285 -24.30 -13.43 -0.22
C VAL A 285 -24.77 -13.75 1.18
N ALA A 286 -24.01 -14.55 1.93
CA ALA A 286 -24.29 -14.78 3.34
C ALA A 286 -24.07 -13.49 4.15
N ASP A 287 -24.95 -13.21 5.11
CA ASP A 287 -24.81 -12.10 6.05
C ASP A 287 -23.56 -12.22 6.93
N GLN A 288 -23.11 -13.46 7.19
CA GLN A 288 -21.88 -13.77 7.92
C GLN A 288 -21.11 -14.91 7.25
N PHE A 289 -19.78 -14.82 7.30
CA PHE A 289 -18.87 -15.79 6.70
C PHE A 289 -18.17 -16.66 7.75
N SER A 290 -18.24 -16.29 9.03
CA SER A 290 -17.60 -17.04 10.11
C SER A 290 -18.34 -16.91 11.43
N LEU A 291 -18.29 -17.96 12.25
CA LEU A 291 -18.72 -17.94 13.65
C LEU A 291 -17.49 -18.04 14.57
N GLN A 292 -17.28 -17.02 15.40
CA GLN A 292 -16.23 -16.95 16.43
C GLN A 292 -14.80 -17.30 15.93
N ASP A 293 -14.51 -17.04 14.64
CA ASP A 293 -13.25 -17.46 13.99
C ASP A 293 -12.96 -18.98 14.12
N ARG A 294 -13.98 -19.81 14.33
CA ARG A 294 -13.89 -21.28 14.48
C ARG A 294 -14.56 -22.03 13.34
N VAL A 295 -15.67 -21.51 12.84
CA VAL A 295 -16.38 -22.04 11.67
C VAL A 295 -16.34 -21.02 10.56
N PHE A 296 -15.98 -21.43 9.35
CA PHE A 296 -15.89 -20.55 8.17
C PHE A 296 -16.73 -21.12 7.04
N LEU A 297 -17.44 -20.26 6.31
CA LEU A 297 -18.13 -20.63 5.07
C LEU A 297 -17.27 -20.23 3.87
N ALA A 298 -17.18 -21.10 2.86
CA ALA A 298 -16.41 -20.87 1.64
C ALA A 298 -17.18 -21.29 0.38
N GLY A 299 -16.95 -20.56 -0.72
CA GLY A 299 -17.61 -20.77 -2.00
C GLY A 299 -19.13 -20.57 -1.94
N ASP A 300 -19.88 -21.42 -2.65
CA ASP A 300 -21.34 -21.29 -2.77
C ASP A 300 -22.09 -21.37 -1.43
N ALA A 301 -21.43 -21.83 -0.36
CA ALA A 301 -21.98 -21.74 1.00
C ALA A 301 -22.16 -20.28 1.46
N CYS A 302 -21.35 -19.34 0.98
CA CYS A 302 -21.39 -17.92 1.34
C CYS A 302 -21.68 -16.95 0.18
N HIS A 303 -21.56 -17.34 -1.09
CA HIS A 303 -21.99 -16.48 -2.21
C HIS A 303 -22.41 -17.27 -3.45
N THR A 304 -23.50 -16.85 -4.09
CA THR A 304 -23.98 -17.41 -5.36
C THR A 304 -24.24 -16.28 -6.35
N HIS A 305 -23.90 -16.47 -7.62
CA HIS A 305 -24.07 -15.48 -8.70
C HIS A 305 -24.47 -16.18 -10.00
N SER A 306 -24.65 -15.41 -11.07
CA SER A 306 -24.94 -15.97 -12.37
C SER A 306 -23.71 -16.64 -13.01
N PRO A 307 -23.92 -17.68 -13.83
CA PRO A 307 -22.83 -18.35 -14.54
C PRO A 307 -22.30 -17.58 -15.74
N LYS A 308 -22.90 -16.43 -16.10
CA LYS A 308 -22.60 -15.70 -17.35
C LYS A 308 -21.16 -15.16 -17.38
N ALA A 309 -20.63 -14.76 -16.23
CA ALA A 309 -19.25 -14.33 -16.09
C ALA A 309 -18.27 -15.49 -15.82
N GLY A 310 -18.75 -16.73 -15.66
CA GLY A 310 -17.93 -17.90 -15.34
C GLY A 310 -17.16 -17.80 -14.02
N GLN A 311 -17.66 -17.05 -13.03
CA GLN A 311 -16.88 -16.72 -11.82
C GLN A 311 -17.02 -17.73 -10.68
N GLY A 312 -18.07 -18.54 -10.63
CA GLY A 312 -18.39 -19.39 -9.47
C GLY A 312 -17.27 -20.24 -8.93
N MET A 313 -16.87 -21.24 -9.71
CA MET A 313 -15.79 -22.13 -9.30
C MET A 313 -14.49 -21.36 -9.00
N ASN A 314 -14.18 -20.32 -9.78
CA ASN A 314 -12.96 -19.52 -9.65
C ASN A 314 -12.92 -18.77 -8.31
N THR A 315 -13.98 -18.05 -7.97
CA THR A 315 -14.09 -17.32 -6.69
C THR A 315 -14.13 -18.29 -5.52
N SER A 316 -14.91 -19.37 -5.62
CA SER A 316 -15.02 -20.41 -4.59
C SER A 316 -13.68 -21.09 -4.31
N LEU A 317 -12.92 -21.43 -5.34
CA LEU A 317 -11.57 -22.00 -5.20
C LEU A 317 -10.62 -21.03 -4.50
N GLN A 318 -10.70 -19.74 -4.84
CA GLN A 318 -9.87 -18.71 -4.20
C GLN A 318 -10.23 -18.46 -2.72
N ASP A 319 -11.46 -18.72 -2.28
CA ASP A 319 -11.79 -18.70 -0.85
C ASP A 319 -11.00 -19.78 -0.09
N GLY A 320 -10.97 -21.00 -0.63
CA GLY A 320 -10.16 -22.09 -0.09
C GLY A 320 -8.66 -21.79 -0.16
N TYR A 321 -8.20 -21.14 -1.24
CA TYR A 321 -6.81 -20.72 -1.39
C TYR A 321 -6.39 -19.66 -0.37
N ASN A 322 -7.27 -18.71 -0.04
CA ASN A 322 -7.03 -17.65 0.93
C ASN A 322 -7.09 -18.16 2.38
N LEU A 323 -8.11 -18.96 2.72
CA LEU A 323 -8.30 -19.46 4.08
C LEU A 323 -7.29 -20.57 4.45
N GLY A 324 -6.94 -21.44 3.49
CA GLY A 324 -6.14 -22.64 3.73
C GLY A 324 -4.76 -22.36 4.33
N TRP A 325 -4.00 -21.40 3.78
CA TRP A 325 -2.68 -21.06 4.31
C TRP A 325 -2.75 -20.40 5.71
N LYS A 326 -3.79 -19.58 5.95
CA LYS A 326 -4.00 -18.90 7.24
C LYS A 326 -4.26 -19.92 8.35
N LEU A 327 -5.19 -20.85 8.11
CA LEU A 327 -5.47 -21.95 9.04
C LEU A 327 -4.24 -22.83 9.26
N ALA A 328 -3.52 -23.19 8.19
CA ALA A 328 -2.31 -23.99 8.30
C ALA A 328 -1.25 -23.34 9.21
N GLN A 329 -0.96 -22.05 9.03
CA GLN A 329 0.04 -21.36 9.85
C GLN A 329 -0.42 -21.11 11.30
N VAL A 330 -1.71 -20.85 11.52
CA VAL A 330 -2.27 -20.77 12.88
C VAL A 330 -2.15 -22.11 13.60
N LEU A 331 -2.48 -23.22 12.93
CA LEU A 331 -2.40 -24.57 13.51
C LEU A 331 -0.95 -25.02 13.72
N LYS A 332 0.01 -24.51 12.94
CA LYS A 332 1.45 -24.67 13.19
C LYS A 332 2.00 -23.78 14.32
N GLY A 333 1.18 -22.87 14.86
CA GLY A 333 1.62 -21.90 15.87
C GLY A 333 2.59 -20.84 15.34
N GLN A 334 2.64 -20.62 14.03
CA GLN A 334 3.53 -19.65 13.39
C GLN A 334 2.94 -18.23 13.39
N ILE A 335 1.61 -18.13 13.31
CA ILE A 335 0.87 -16.86 13.31
C ILE A 335 -0.26 -16.91 14.35
N LYS A 336 -0.58 -15.76 14.95
CA LYS A 336 -1.68 -15.62 15.92
C LYS A 336 -3.05 -15.83 15.26
N PRO A 337 -4.05 -16.42 15.95
CA PRO A 337 -5.38 -16.68 15.41
C PRO A 337 -6.12 -15.46 14.84
N ALA A 338 -5.80 -14.24 15.31
CA ALA A 338 -6.39 -12.99 14.81
C ALA A 338 -6.24 -12.80 13.28
N VAL A 339 -5.28 -13.47 12.64
CA VAL A 339 -5.16 -13.45 11.17
C VAL A 339 -6.39 -14.04 10.47
N LEU A 340 -7.14 -14.94 11.12
CA LEU A 340 -8.31 -15.58 10.51
C LEU A 340 -9.45 -14.59 10.23
N GLN A 341 -9.56 -13.52 11.02
CA GLN A 341 -10.53 -12.44 10.80
C GLN A 341 -10.36 -11.77 9.43
N THR A 342 -9.12 -11.77 8.91
CA THR A 342 -8.81 -11.19 7.59
C THR A 342 -9.46 -11.96 6.46
N TYR A 343 -9.81 -13.24 6.65
CA TYR A 343 -10.57 -14.00 5.64
C TYR A 343 -11.91 -13.33 5.34
N VAL A 344 -12.66 -12.94 6.39
CA VAL A 344 -13.96 -12.30 6.24
C VAL A 344 -13.81 -10.90 5.63
N LEU A 345 -12.85 -10.11 6.14
CA LEU A 345 -12.57 -8.76 5.61
C LEU A 345 -12.22 -8.77 4.12
N GLU A 346 -11.45 -9.78 3.68
CA GLU A 346 -10.98 -9.90 2.31
C GLU A 346 -12.05 -10.51 1.41
N ARG A 347 -12.56 -11.69 1.75
CA ARG A 347 -13.42 -12.49 0.87
C ARG A 347 -14.88 -12.05 0.91
N GLY A 348 -15.35 -11.49 2.03
CA GLY A 348 -16.67 -10.87 2.10
C GLY A 348 -16.81 -9.69 1.14
N LYS A 349 -15.78 -8.83 1.06
CA LYS A 349 -15.74 -7.74 0.08
C LYS A 349 -15.71 -8.26 -1.36
N VAL A 350 -14.88 -9.27 -1.65
CA VAL A 350 -14.81 -9.85 -3.00
C VAL A 350 -16.16 -10.43 -3.44
N ALA A 351 -16.86 -11.12 -2.55
CA ALA A 351 -18.20 -11.64 -2.83
C ALA A 351 -19.20 -10.51 -3.12
N ALA A 352 -19.18 -9.42 -2.35
CA ALA A 352 -20.04 -8.26 -2.58
C ALA A 352 -19.74 -7.56 -3.93
N ASP A 353 -18.46 -7.31 -4.23
CA ASP A 353 -18.03 -6.70 -5.49
C ASP A 353 -18.43 -7.58 -6.69
N LEU A 354 -18.41 -8.90 -6.53
CA LEU A 354 -18.80 -9.87 -7.56
C LEU A 354 -20.30 -9.86 -7.84
N ILE A 355 -21.12 -9.73 -6.80
CA ILE A 355 -22.57 -9.61 -6.97
C ILE A 355 -22.91 -8.32 -7.70
N GLU A 356 -22.28 -7.20 -7.32
CA GLU A 356 -22.52 -5.92 -8.00
C GLU A 356 -22.08 -5.97 -9.47
N PHE A 357 -20.92 -6.56 -9.76
CA PHE A 357 -20.47 -6.78 -11.13
C PHE A 357 -21.45 -7.65 -11.92
N ASP A 358 -21.89 -8.77 -11.35
CA ASP A 358 -22.84 -9.68 -11.99
C ASP A 358 -24.20 -9.00 -12.24
N ARG A 359 -24.65 -8.14 -11.33
CA ARG A 359 -25.89 -7.34 -11.49
C ARG A 359 -25.77 -6.39 -12.69
N GLN A 360 -24.64 -5.71 -12.83
CA GLN A 360 -24.36 -4.83 -13.97
C GLN A 360 -24.18 -5.56 -15.30
N LEU A 361 -23.63 -6.78 -15.27
CA LEU A 361 -23.52 -7.62 -16.48
C LEU A 361 -24.92 -8.14 -16.89
N ASN A 362 -25.73 -8.53 -15.91
CA ASN A 362 -27.08 -9.05 -16.13
C ASN A 362 -28.01 -8.00 -16.72
N SER A 363 -28.04 -6.78 -16.15
CA SER A 363 -28.88 -5.70 -16.67
C SER A 363 -28.57 -5.37 -18.12
N ARG A 364 -27.29 -5.40 -18.51
CA ARG A 364 -26.89 -5.18 -19.91
C ARG A 364 -27.25 -6.35 -20.83
N LEU A 365 -27.17 -7.59 -20.36
CA LEU A 365 -27.49 -8.77 -21.16
C LEU A 365 -29.01 -9.01 -21.36
N HIS A 366 -29.90 -8.51 -20.50
CA HIS A 366 -31.30 -8.98 -20.36
C HIS A 366 -32.38 -7.97 -20.75
N ASN A 367 -32.06 -6.86 -21.40
CA ASN A 367 -33.09 -5.95 -21.91
C ASN A 367 -33.80 -6.57 -23.13
N ASP A 368 -34.91 -7.25 -22.84
CA ASP A 368 -35.75 -8.02 -23.75
C ASP A 368 -36.65 -7.09 -24.60
N ARG A 369 -36.80 -7.41 -25.89
CA ARG A 369 -37.69 -6.71 -26.83
C ARG A 369 -39.16 -7.11 -26.68
N SER A 370 -39.48 -8.25 -26.03
CA SER A 370 -40.82 -8.83 -26.11
C SER A 370 -41.86 -8.28 -25.13
N THR A 371 -41.48 -7.47 -24.14
CA THR A 371 -42.40 -7.02 -23.06
C THR A 371 -42.71 -5.52 -23.06
N GLY A 372 -41.98 -4.69 -23.81
CA GLY A 372 -42.12 -3.23 -23.74
C GLY A 372 -41.79 -2.62 -22.36
N VAL A 373 -41.23 -3.40 -21.43
CA VAL A 373 -40.87 -2.93 -20.09
C VAL A 373 -39.38 -2.60 -20.05
N ASN A 374 -39.08 -1.31 -20.08
CA ASN A 374 -37.76 -0.75 -19.89
C ASN A 374 -37.33 -0.82 -18.43
N MET A 375 -36.45 -1.76 -18.08
CA MET A 375 -35.76 -1.77 -16.77
C MET A 375 -34.61 -0.74 -16.69
N SER A 376 -34.21 -0.16 -17.84
CA SER A 376 -33.15 0.85 -18.00
C SER A 376 -33.66 2.28 -18.13
N GLY A 377 -34.98 2.49 -18.29
CA GLY A 377 -35.56 3.80 -18.58
C GLY A 377 -35.25 4.38 -19.98
N SER A 378 -34.55 3.65 -20.86
CA SER A 378 -34.13 4.12 -22.19
C SER A 378 -34.97 3.56 -23.35
N SER A 379 -35.40 4.41 -24.29
CA SER A 379 -36.17 4.01 -25.50
C SER A 379 -35.53 2.85 -26.28
N PRO A 380 -36.31 1.88 -26.81
CA PRO A 380 -35.82 0.77 -27.64
C PRO A 380 -34.90 1.17 -28.80
N ALA A 381 -35.12 2.36 -29.38
CA ALA A 381 -34.31 2.88 -30.49
C ALA A 381 -32.88 3.29 -30.08
N LYS A 382 -32.69 3.78 -28.85
CA LYS A 382 -31.34 4.12 -28.32
C LYS A 382 -30.55 2.87 -27.92
N GLU A 383 -31.24 1.76 -27.65
CA GLU A 383 -30.60 0.49 -27.28
C GLU A 383 -30.11 -0.29 -28.50
N ASP A 384 -30.80 -0.18 -29.63
CA ASP A 384 -30.30 -0.69 -30.91
C ASP A 384 -29.02 0.05 -31.33
N GLU A 385 -28.92 1.37 -31.09
CA GLU A 385 -27.68 2.13 -31.23
C GLU A 385 -26.56 1.62 -30.29
N TYR A 386 -26.84 1.36 -29.00
CA TYR A 386 -25.85 0.87 -28.03
C TYR A 386 -25.15 -0.43 -28.49
N TRP A 387 -25.92 -1.38 -29.02
CA TRP A 387 -25.41 -2.68 -29.48
C TRP A 387 -24.87 -2.63 -30.92
N ALA A 388 -25.49 -1.85 -31.81
CA ALA A 388 -25.02 -1.66 -33.18
C ALA A 388 -23.70 -0.87 -33.23
N HIS A 389 -23.44 0.02 -32.27
CA HIS A 389 -22.19 0.80 -32.17
C HIS A 389 -21.08 0.13 -31.34
N GLY A 390 -21.28 -1.12 -30.91
CA GLY A 390 -20.22 -1.90 -30.25
C GLY A 390 -20.00 -1.59 -28.77
N GLU A 391 -20.93 -0.90 -28.08
CA GLU A 391 -20.70 -0.46 -26.69
C GLU A 391 -20.69 -1.62 -25.69
N PHE A 392 -21.52 -2.66 -25.89
CA PHE A 392 -21.45 -3.88 -25.08
C PHE A 392 -20.11 -4.60 -25.27
N GLN A 393 -19.61 -4.70 -26.50
CA GLN A 393 -18.33 -5.32 -26.82
C GLN A 393 -17.21 -4.60 -26.08
N ARG A 394 -17.21 -3.26 -26.12
CA ARG A 394 -16.27 -2.43 -25.35
C ARG A 394 -16.40 -2.64 -23.84
N TYR A 395 -17.63 -2.74 -23.31
CA TYR A 395 -17.84 -3.03 -21.90
C TYR A 395 -17.34 -4.43 -21.54
N PHE A 396 -17.70 -5.46 -22.30
CA PHE A 396 -17.31 -6.85 -22.07
C PHE A 396 -15.78 -7.02 -22.08
N VAL A 397 -15.10 -6.37 -23.03
CA VAL A 397 -13.62 -6.33 -23.08
C VAL A 397 -13.04 -5.56 -21.90
N LYS A 398 -13.62 -4.41 -21.50
CA LYS A 398 -13.20 -3.69 -20.28
C LYS A 398 -13.41 -4.52 -19.00
N SER A 399 -14.47 -5.30 -18.95
CA SER A 399 -14.79 -6.22 -17.86
C SER A 399 -13.94 -7.48 -17.85
N ALA A 400 -13.17 -7.77 -18.90
CA ALA A 400 -12.31 -8.95 -18.99
C ALA A 400 -11.26 -8.99 -17.86
N ILE A 401 -10.77 -7.82 -17.41
CA ILE A 401 -9.83 -7.73 -16.27
C ILE A 401 -10.48 -8.27 -14.98
N TYR A 402 -11.74 -7.91 -14.76
CA TYR A 402 -12.52 -8.39 -13.62
C TYR A 402 -12.81 -9.88 -13.75
N MET A 403 -13.29 -10.31 -14.92
CA MET A 403 -13.60 -11.72 -15.19
C MET A 403 -12.36 -12.62 -15.11
N ALA A 404 -11.18 -12.14 -15.45
CA ALA A 404 -9.93 -12.90 -15.31
C ALA A 404 -9.55 -13.19 -13.85
N GLY A 405 -10.24 -12.57 -12.88
CA GLY A 405 -9.99 -12.72 -11.44
C GLY A 405 -8.77 -11.94 -10.95
N LEU A 406 -8.30 -10.96 -11.72
CA LEU A 406 -7.03 -10.25 -11.49
C LEU A 406 -7.23 -8.86 -10.88
N SER A 407 -8.46 -8.36 -10.80
CA SER A 407 -8.81 -7.06 -10.24
C SER A 407 -9.01 -7.08 -8.71
N LEU A 408 -8.84 -8.22 -8.06
CA LEU A 408 -9.04 -8.35 -6.61
C LEU A 408 -8.00 -7.51 -5.86
N SER A 409 -8.47 -6.55 -5.08
CA SER A 409 -7.65 -5.71 -4.21
C SER A 409 -8.18 -5.77 -2.79
N TYR A 410 -7.39 -6.30 -1.87
CA TYR A 410 -7.73 -6.34 -0.45
C TYR A 410 -7.57 -4.96 0.19
N GLY A 411 -8.53 -4.56 1.02
CA GLY A 411 -8.45 -3.34 1.81
C GLY A 411 -7.45 -3.43 2.97
N LYS A 412 -7.36 -2.36 3.76
CA LYS A 412 -6.46 -2.29 4.92
C LYS A 412 -6.80 -3.39 5.93
N SER A 413 -5.80 -4.16 6.33
CA SER A 413 -5.92 -5.20 7.35
C SER A 413 -4.58 -5.37 8.09
N PRO A 414 -4.51 -6.17 9.18
CA PRO A 414 -3.24 -6.49 9.83
C PRO A 414 -2.19 -7.14 8.90
N ILE A 415 -2.61 -7.67 7.75
CA ILE A 415 -1.73 -8.32 6.76
C ILE A 415 -1.79 -7.66 5.36
N THR A 416 -2.33 -6.44 5.29
CA THR A 416 -2.37 -5.63 4.05
C THR A 416 -2.24 -4.16 4.42
N ALA A 417 -1.08 -3.56 4.13
CA ALA A 417 -0.78 -2.15 4.42
C ALA A 417 -1.40 -1.21 3.35
N HIS A 418 -2.70 -1.34 3.11
CA HIS A 418 -3.42 -0.56 2.11
C HIS A 418 -3.52 0.91 2.56
N ASN A 419 -2.55 1.73 2.16
CA ASN A 419 -2.65 3.19 2.19
C ASN A 419 -3.10 3.67 0.80
N SER A 420 -3.87 4.76 0.74
CA SER A 420 -4.43 5.34 -0.49
C SER A 420 -3.39 5.85 -1.50
N THR A 421 -2.10 5.76 -1.18
CA THR A 421 -0.97 6.13 -2.01
C THR A 421 -0.21 4.88 -2.45
N THR A 422 -0.32 4.50 -3.72
CA THR A 422 0.58 3.56 -4.38
C THR A 422 2.02 4.02 -4.10
N SER A 423 2.85 3.18 -3.48
CA SER A 423 4.25 3.54 -3.25
C SER A 423 4.90 3.91 -4.58
N SER A 424 5.58 5.06 -4.61
CA SER A 424 6.28 5.56 -5.78
C SER A 424 7.39 4.64 -6.28
N LEU A 425 7.83 3.69 -5.44
CA LEU A 425 8.93 2.75 -5.71
C LEU A 425 8.55 1.59 -6.63
N ALA A 426 7.26 1.22 -6.72
CA ALA A 426 6.80 0.11 -7.55
C ALA A 426 5.37 0.38 -8.05
N ARG A 427 5.23 1.33 -8.98
CA ARG A 427 3.92 1.88 -9.40
C ARG A 427 3.01 0.85 -10.08
N GLY A 428 3.60 -0.16 -10.73
CA GLY A 428 2.89 -1.26 -11.37
C GLY A 428 2.52 -2.40 -10.43
N VAL A 429 2.90 -2.33 -9.14
CA VAL A 429 2.59 -3.35 -8.13
C VAL A 429 1.77 -2.74 -7.00
N GLN A 430 0.46 -2.94 -7.07
CA GLN A 430 -0.48 -2.42 -6.08
C GLN A 430 -0.53 -3.30 -4.83
N VAL A 431 -0.47 -2.68 -3.66
CA VAL A 431 -0.68 -3.35 -2.36
C VAL A 431 -2.12 -3.87 -2.27
N GLY A 432 -2.30 -5.09 -1.77
CA GLY A 432 -3.58 -5.77 -1.67
C GLY A 432 -3.97 -6.55 -2.93
N MET A 433 -3.26 -6.37 -4.05
CA MET A 433 -3.46 -7.14 -5.28
C MET A 433 -2.47 -8.31 -5.40
N ARG A 434 -2.81 -9.31 -6.20
CA ARG A 434 -1.88 -10.38 -6.58
C ARG A 434 -0.67 -9.81 -7.33
N MET A 435 0.54 -10.32 -7.03
CA MET A 435 1.77 -9.91 -7.72
C MET A 435 1.65 -10.18 -9.23
N PRO A 436 1.74 -9.16 -10.11
CA PRO A 436 1.79 -9.39 -11.55
C PRO A 436 3.09 -10.11 -11.93
N SER A 437 3.06 -10.90 -13.01
CA SER A 437 4.26 -11.57 -13.52
C SER A 437 4.90 -10.80 -14.67
N ALA A 438 6.22 -10.92 -14.78
CA ALA A 438 7.02 -10.55 -15.94
C ALA A 438 7.98 -11.71 -16.25
N GLN A 439 8.43 -11.81 -17.50
CA GLN A 439 9.54 -12.71 -17.81
C GLN A 439 10.82 -12.19 -17.15
N VAL A 440 11.59 -13.11 -16.57
CA VAL A 440 12.91 -12.87 -16.00
C VAL A 440 13.82 -14.03 -16.40
N VAL A 441 15.13 -13.84 -16.27
CA VAL A 441 16.13 -14.89 -16.50
C VAL A 441 16.68 -15.33 -15.15
N ARG A 442 16.53 -16.61 -14.82
CA ARG A 442 17.13 -17.18 -13.61
C ARG A 442 18.64 -17.24 -13.77
N TYR A 443 19.38 -16.77 -12.78
CA TYR A 443 20.82 -16.55 -12.90
C TYR A 443 21.60 -17.87 -13.03
N CYS A 444 21.30 -18.87 -12.20
CA CYS A 444 22.12 -20.08 -12.09
C CYS A 444 22.14 -20.97 -13.35
N ASP A 445 21.10 -20.90 -14.20
CA ASP A 445 20.95 -21.75 -15.37
C ASP A 445 20.47 -21.00 -16.63
N ALA A 446 20.46 -19.67 -16.58
CA ALA A 446 20.00 -18.78 -17.65
C ALA A 446 18.58 -19.07 -18.18
N ARG A 447 17.75 -19.75 -17.37
CA ARG A 447 16.39 -20.12 -17.80
C ARG A 447 15.49 -18.89 -17.81
N ALA A 448 14.92 -18.57 -18.97
CA ALA A 448 13.82 -17.63 -19.06
C ALA A 448 12.54 -18.24 -18.49
N MET A 449 11.87 -17.49 -17.62
CA MET A 449 10.64 -17.93 -16.98
C MET A 449 9.82 -16.75 -16.49
N GLN A 450 8.55 -17.01 -16.20
CA GLN A 450 7.68 -16.04 -15.53
C GLN A 450 8.07 -15.94 -14.05
N LEU A 451 8.25 -14.72 -13.54
CA LEU A 451 8.61 -14.49 -12.14
C LEU A 451 7.57 -15.13 -11.18
N ALA A 452 6.29 -15.15 -11.55
CA ALA A 452 5.24 -15.80 -10.76
C ALA A 452 5.49 -17.30 -10.54
N THR A 453 6.19 -17.99 -11.45
CA THR A 453 6.53 -19.41 -11.31
C THR A 453 7.45 -19.67 -10.10
N ALA A 454 8.20 -18.68 -9.63
CA ALA A 454 9.01 -18.74 -8.41
C ALA A 454 8.16 -18.69 -7.13
N LEU A 455 6.94 -18.15 -7.20
CA LEU A 455 6.08 -17.89 -6.05
C LEU A 455 5.20 -19.11 -5.71
N LYS A 456 5.81 -20.20 -5.24
CA LYS A 456 5.13 -21.47 -4.94
C LYS A 456 4.11 -21.38 -3.79
N ALA A 457 3.05 -22.18 -3.84
CA ALA A 457 2.10 -22.29 -2.72
C ALA A 457 2.64 -23.26 -1.65
N ASP A 458 3.56 -22.77 -0.81
CA ASP A 458 4.35 -23.57 0.15
C ASP A 458 4.36 -23.00 1.58
N LEU A 459 3.42 -22.09 1.88
CA LEU A 459 3.25 -21.37 3.15
C LEU A 459 4.31 -20.30 3.43
N ARG A 460 5.37 -20.18 2.64
CA ARG A 460 6.40 -19.18 2.90
C ARG A 460 5.92 -17.79 2.50
N TRP A 461 6.22 -16.81 3.35
CA TRP A 461 6.18 -15.40 2.98
C TRP A 461 7.37 -15.11 2.06
N ARG A 462 7.24 -14.13 1.16
CA ARG A 462 8.39 -13.70 0.35
C ARG A 462 8.75 -12.25 0.57
N ILE A 463 10.05 -11.99 0.49
CA ILE A 463 10.59 -10.65 0.29
C ILE A 463 11.27 -10.65 -1.09
N LEU A 464 10.66 -9.96 -2.05
CA LEU A 464 11.22 -9.75 -3.38
C LEU A 464 12.01 -8.45 -3.37
N VAL A 465 13.31 -8.56 -3.63
CA VAL A 465 14.23 -7.43 -3.66
C VAL A 465 14.58 -7.14 -5.11
N PHE A 466 14.05 -6.02 -5.62
CA PHE A 466 14.47 -5.43 -6.88
C PHE A 466 15.67 -4.53 -6.59
N ALA A 467 16.87 -5.09 -6.72
CA ALA A 467 18.09 -4.43 -6.26
C ALA A 467 18.54 -3.27 -7.16
N GLY A 468 18.18 -3.27 -8.43
CA GLY A 468 18.76 -2.41 -9.46
C GLY A 468 19.89 -3.12 -10.21
N ASP A 469 20.78 -2.32 -10.80
CA ASP A 469 21.93 -2.81 -11.55
C ASP A 469 23.09 -3.16 -10.61
N LEU A 470 23.46 -4.44 -10.58
CA LEU A 470 24.51 -4.97 -9.69
C LEU A 470 25.93 -4.63 -10.16
N THR A 471 26.11 -4.12 -11.39
CA THR A 471 27.41 -3.58 -11.84
C THR A 471 27.75 -2.25 -11.15
N GLN A 472 26.74 -1.58 -10.59
CA GLN A 472 26.89 -0.30 -9.90
C GLN A 472 27.29 -0.49 -8.43
N GLU A 473 28.36 0.17 -8.00
CA GLU A 473 28.87 0.08 -6.63
C GLU A 473 27.83 0.51 -5.58
N ARG A 474 27.07 1.58 -5.87
CA ARG A 474 25.98 2.06 -5.00
C ARG A 474 24.95 0.96 -4.72
N THR A 475 24.60 0.18 -5.74
CA THR A 475 23.64 -0.91 -5.64
C THR A 475 24.16 -2.04 -4.76
N THR A 476 25.39 -2.50 -5.01
CA THR A 476 25.99 -3.58 -4.22
C THR A 476 26.16 -3.19 -2.75
N MET A 477 26.48 -1.91 -2.46
CA MET A 477 26.50 -1.39 -1.09
C MET A 477 25.12 -1.41 -0.42
N LYS A 478 24.05 -1.00 -1.13
CA LYS A 478 22.66 -1.12 -0.64
C LYS A 478 22.32 -2.58 -0.30
N LEU A 479 22.69 -3.51 -1.18
CA LEU A 479 22.39 -4.94 -1.01
C LEU A 479 23.17 -5.57 0.16
N LYS A 480 24.46 -5.23 0.33
CA LYS A 480 25.27 -5.64 1.51
C LYS A 480 24.73 -5.06 2.82
N ARG A 481 24.17 -3.85 2.79
CA ARG A 481 23.51 -3.26 3.97
C ARG A 481 22.24 -4.03 4.32
N LEU A 482 21.44 -4.38 3.31
CA LEU A 482 20.26 -5.22 3.50
C LEU A 482 20.64 -6.59 4.09
N GLU A 483 21.70 -7.22 3.59
CA GLU A 483 22.23 -8.47 4.17
C GLU A 483 22.59 -8.32 5.65
N ARG A 484 23.34 -7.27 6.02
CA ARG A 484 23.70 -7.02 7.42
C ARG A 484 22.46 -6.86 8.31
N PHE A 485 21.44 -6.17 7.84
CA PHE A 485 20.16 -6.04 8.55
C PHE A 485 19.43 -7.37 8.66
N LEU A 486 19.32 -8.13 7.57
CA LEU A 486 18.61 -9.40 7.56
C LEU A 486 19.31 -10.46 8.43
N ASN A 487 20.63 -10.37 8.58
CA ASN A 487 21.42 -11.22 9.47
C ASN A 487 21.50 -10.70 10.92
N SER A 488 20.95 -9.52 11.24
CA SER A 488 21.05 -8.98 12.60
C SER A 488 20.09 -9.66 13.58
N ASP A 489 20.43 -9.59 14.86
CA ASP A 489 19.51 -9.96 15.93
C ASP A 489 18.24 -9.10 15.86
N GLY A 490 17.08 -9.73 15.97
CA GLY A 490 15.78 -9.05 15.87
C GLY A 490 15.29 -8.76 14.45
N SER A 491 16.04 -9.12 13.40
CA SER A 491 15.55 -9.08 12.02
C SER A 491 14.32 -9.98 11.83
N PRO A 492 13.51 -9.77 10.77
CA PRO A 492 12.41 -10.68 10.46
C PRO A 492 12.87 -12.13 10.27
N LEU A 493 14.06 -12.36 9.69
CA LEU A 493 14.58 -13.71 9.50
C LEU A 493 14.91 -14.36 10.83
N SER A 494 15.63 -13.67 11.72
CA SER A 494 16.03 -14.23 13.04
C SER A 494 14.86 -14.36 14.00
N ARG A 495 13.84 -13.49 13.89
CA ARG A 495 12.66 -13.51 14.76
C ARG A 495 11.65 -14.62 14.42
N PHE A 496 11.44 -14.89 13.13
CA PHE A 496 10.39 -15.82 12.69
C PHE A 496 10.91 -17.19 12.26
N THR A 497 12.23 -17.36 12.12
CA THR A 497 12.86 -18.66 11.86
C THR A 497 13.33 -19.26 13.18
N LYS A 498 12.89 -20.49 13.51
CA LYS A 498 13.38 -21.18 14.70
C LYS A 498 14.83 -21.61 14.50
N LYS A 499 15.60 -21.71 15.59
CA LYS A 499 17.04 -22.01 15.59
C LYS A 499 17.44 -23.29 14.81
N HIS A 500 16.53 -24.26 14.70
CA HIS A 500 16.77 -25.55 14.03
C HIS A 500 16.04 -25.68 12.68
N ASP A 501 15.25 -24.68 12.29
CA ASP A 501 14.58 -24.68 11.00
C ASP A 501 15.52 -24.13 9.92
N ASN A 502 15.23 -24.45 8.65
CA ASN A 502 15.96 -23.85 7.54
C ASN A 502 15.81 -22.31 7.54
N PRO A 503 16.85 -21.55 7.12
CA PRO A 503 16.84 -20.08 7.13
C PRO A 503 15.67 -19.44 6.37
N ASP A 504 15.16 -20.15 5.36
CA ASP A 504 14.07 -19.72 4.48
C ASP A 504 12.74 -20.45 4.76
N SER A 505 12.64 -21.19 5.87
CA SER A 505 11.46 -22.01 6.20
C SER A 505 10.17 -21.21 6.43
N PHE A 506 10.29 -19.94 6.78
CA PHE A 506 9.15 -19.02 6.97
C PHE A 506 9.16 -17.85 5.99
N ILE A 507 10.33 -17.22 5.76
CA ILE A 507 10.51 -16.12 4.81
C ILE A 507 11.52 -16.53 3.75
N GLU A 508 11.08 -16.58 2.50
CA GLU A 508 11.95 -16.80 1.35
C GLU A 508 12.36 -15.45 0.74
N LEU A 509 13.65 -15.25 0.54
CA LEU A 509 14.18 -14.08 -0.16
C LEU A 509 14.32 -14.41 -1.65
N ILE A 510 13.88 -13.48 -2.50
CA ILE A 510 14.04 -13.56 -3.95
C ILE A 510 14.71 -12.27 -4.42
N LEU A 511 15.80 -12.38 -5.17
CA LEU A 511 16.52 -11.26 -5.75
C LEU A 511 16.17 -11.13 -7.23
N VAL A 512 15.79 -9.93 -7.66
CA VAL A 512 15.61 -9.57 -9.08
C VAL A 512 16.52 -8.38 -9.39
N ALA A 513 17.63 -8.63 -10.08
CA ALA A 513 18.54 -7.58 -10.55
C ALA A 513 18.12 -7.04 -11.93
N SER A 514 18.65 -5.89 -12.33
CA SER A 514 18.55 -5.35 -13.69
C SER A 514 19.92 -5.32 -14.36
N GLY A 515 19.95 -5.21 -15.69
CA GLY A 515 21.21 -5.15 -16.45
C GLY A 515 21.63 -6.51 -16.99
N GLN A 516 22.84 -6.58 -17.54
CA GLN A 516 23.34 -7.79 -18.19
C GLN A 516 23.85 -8.77 -17.16
N ARG A 517 23.21 -9.94 -17.02
CA ARG A 517 23.59 -10.92 -16.00
C ARG A 517 25.01 -11.49 -16.20
N VAL A 518 25.51 -11.46 -17.43
CA VAL A 518 26.83 -11.98 -17.81
C VAL A 518 27.98 -11.08 -17.33
N GLU A 519 27.66 -9.84 -16.94
CA GLU A 519 28.63 -8.89 -16.38
C GLU A 519 28.72 -8.98 -14.85
N VAL A 520 27.89 -9.82 -14.22
CA VAL A 520 27.80 -9.95 -12.76
C VAL A 520 28.28 -11.33 -12.35
N GLU A 521 29.33 -11.36 -11.52
CA GLU A 521 29.80 -12.60 -10.90
C GLU A 521 28.95 -12.98 -9.69
N MET A 522 28.83 -14.28 -9.45
CA MET A 522 27.97 -14.84 -8.39
C MET A 522 28.39 -14.35 -6.99
N ASP A 523 29.68 -14.05 -6.79
CA ASP A 523 30.23 -13.56 -5.51
C ASP A 523 29.82 -12.12 -5.19
N CYS A 524 29.31 -11.36 -6.18
CA CYS A 524 28.72 -10.05 -5.96
C CYS A 524 27.34 -10.14 -5.28
N ILE A 525 26.73 -11.32 -5.25
CA ILE A 525 25.38 -11.55 -4.71
C ILE A 525 25.50 -12.06 -3.25
N PRO A 526 24.92 -11.33 -2.28
CA PRO A 526 24.95 -11.70 -0.87
C PRO A 526 24.44 -13.11 -0.56
N LEU A 527 25.05 -13.74 0.45
CA LEU A 527 24.77 -15.13 0.80
C LEU A 527 23.37 -15.31 1.39
N VAL A 528 22.77 -14.25 1.94
CA VAL A 528 21.39 -14.29 2.44
C VAL A 528 20.37 -14.67 1.35
N PHE A 529 20.64 -14.36 0.07
CA PHE A 529 19.81 -14.78 -1.07
C PHE A 529 20.11 -16.20 -1.56
N ARG A 530 21.14 -16.84 -0.98
CA ARG A 530 21.61 -18.18 -1.31
C ARG A 530 21.78 -19.02 -0.03
N PRO A 531 20.74 -19.15 0.80
CA PRO A 531 20.86 -19.84 2.08
C PRO A 531 21.19 -21.32 1.87
N VAL A 532 21.84 -21.93 2.85
CA VAL A 532 21.96 -23.39 2.93
C VAL A 532 20.66 -23.93 3.53
N THR A 533 19.93 -24.74 2.76
CA THR A 533 18.57 -25.18 3.09
C THR A 533 18.25 -26.55 2.51
N GLY A 534 17.02 -27.02 2.75
CA GLY A 534 16.49 -28.28 2.26
C GLY A 534 16.97 -29.49 3.06
N GLN A 535 16.41 -30.65 2.74
CA GLN A 535 16.70 -31.92 3.43
C GLN A 535 18.18 -32.34 3.38
N TRP A 536 18.92 -31.83 2.39
CA TRP A 536 20.34 -32.16 2.18
C TRP A 536 21.28 -31.04 2.65
N SER A 537 20.76 -29.95 3.20
CA SER A 537 21.53 -28.78 3.62
C SER A 537 22.50 -28.30 2.52
N VAL A 538 21.94 -28.05 1.33
CA VAL A 538 22.69 -27.57 0.16
C VAL A 538 22.36 -26.11 -0.10
N ARG A 539 23.26 -25.41 -0.81
CA ARG A 539 23.08 -24.00 -1.15
C ARG A 539 21.94 -23.82 -2.16
N GLU A 540 20.96 -23.00 -1.82
CA GLU A 540 19.90 -22.59 -2.75
C GLU A 540 20.44 -21.54 -3.73
N ASN A 541 20.30 -21.78 -5.03
CA ASN A 541 20.77 -20.87 -6.08
C ASN A 541 19.65 -20.48 -7.06
N HIS A 542 18.42 -20.96 -6.87
CA HIS A 542 17.29 -20.71 -7.77
C HIS A 542 16.52 -19.42 -7.46
N ASN A 543 16.89 -18.67 -6.42
CA ASN A 543 16.19 -17.47 -5.97
C ASN A 543 16.76 -16.15 -6.51
N ILE A 544 17.60 -16.24 -7.54
CA ILE A 544 18.26 -15.09 -8.17
C ILE A 544 17.80 -14.99 -9.62
N TYR A 545 17.30 -13.81 -9.98
CA TYR A 545 16.76 -13.51 -11.29
C TYR A 545 17.30 -12.18 -11.81
N PHE A 546 17.33 -12.03 -13.12
CA PHE A 546 17.68 -10.80 -13.81
C PHE A 546 16.57 -10.41 -14.78
N ASP A 547 16.23 -9.12 -14.77
CA ASP A 547 15.52 -8.45 -15.86
C ASP A 547 16.53 -8.15 -16.98
N ASP A 548 16.80 -9.20 -17.76
CA ASP A 548 17.80 -9.27 -18.82
C ASP A 548 17.18 -9.93 -20.06
N VAL A 549 17.85 -9.79 -21.20
CA VAL A 549 17.50 -10.47 -22.44
C VAL A 549 17.82 -11.96 -22.32
N SER A 550 16.81 -12.80 -22.57
CA SER A 550 17.00 -14.23 -22.76
C SER A 550 17.52 -14.51 -24.18
N TYR A 551 18.36 -15.54 -24.30
CA TYR A 551 18.84 -16.02 -25.60
C TYR A 551 17.71 -16.42 -26.56
N ASN A 552 16.60 -16.99 -26.06
CA ASN A 552 15.58 -17.61 -26.90
C ASN A 552 14.17 -17.02 -26.73
N HIS A 553 13.98 -16.12 -25.76
CA HIS A 553 12.65 -15.62 -25.38
C HIS A 553 12.58 -14.08 -25.31
N GLY A 554 13.61 -13.37 -25.77
CA GLY A 554 13.66 -11.91 -25.70
C GLY A 554 13.72 -11.37 -24.27
N HIS A 555 13.24 -10.14 -24.07
CA HIS A 555 13.34 -9.42 -22.80
C HIS A 555 11.95 -9.21 -22.15
N GLY A 556 11.86 -9.41 -20.84
CA GLY A 556 10.60 -9.33 -20.09
C GLY A 556 10.23 -7.94 -19.55
N HIS A 557 11.22 -7.06 -19.37
CA HIS A 557 11.07 -5.67 -18.92
C HIS A 557 10.35 -5.57 -17.57
N ALA A 558 10.76 -6.41 -16.62
CA ALA A 558 10.16 -6.50 -15.29
C ALA A 558 10.22 -5.16 -14.53
N TYR A 559 11.36 -4.45 -14.55
CA TYR A 559 11.48 -3.15 -13.85
C TYR A 559 10.52 -2.12 -14.43
N ASP A 560 10.47 -1.99 -15.76
CA ASP A 560 9.59 -1.05 -16.45
C ASP A 560 8.12 -1.42 -16.22
N LYS A 561 7.77 -2.70 -16.36
CA LYS A 561 6.41 -3.22 -16.14
C LYS A 561 5.91 -2.99 -14.71
N PHE A 562 6.81 -3.10 -13.73
CA PHE A 562 6.47 -2.89 -12.32
C PHE A 562 6.64 -1.44 -11.89
N GLY A 563 7.11 -0.55 -12.76
CA GLY A 563 7.34 0.86 -12.47
C GLY A 563 8.35 1.06 -11.34
N ILE A 564 9.43 0.28 -11.37
CA ILE A 564 10.53 0.30 -10.40
C ILE A 564 11.73 1.00 -11.05
N ASP A 565 12.23 2.04 -10.39
CA ASP A 565 13.44 2.73 -10.84
C ASP A 565 14.68 1.84 -10.62
N LYS A 566 15.54 1.73 -11.65
CA LYS A 566 16.73 0.86 -11.61
C LYS A 566 17.84 1.37 -10.68
N GLY A 567 17.88 2.66 -10.36
CA GLY A 567 18.85 3.25 -9.43
C GLY A 567 18.38 3.22 -7.97
N GLU A 568 17.07 3.27 -7.75
CA GLU A 568 16.49 3.21 -6.41
C GLU A 568 16.16 1.78 -5.95
N GLY A 569 15.59 0.96 -6.84
CA GLY A 569 15.11 -0.38 -6.52
C GLY A 569 13.81 -0.38 -5.71
N ALA A 570 13.38 -1.57 -5.28
CA ALA A 570 12.22 -1.73 -4.41
C ALA A 570 12.27 -3.05 -3.63
N THR A 571 11.67 -3.06 -2.44
CA THR A 571 11.43 -4.29 -1.67
C THR A 571 9.92 -4.50 -1.54
N LEU A 572 9.45 -5.64 -2.05
CA LEU A 572 8.04 -6.04 -2.03
C LEU A 572 7.87 -7.22 -1.07
N ILE A 573 6.85 -7.18 -0.22
CA ILE A 573 6.55 -8.26 0.72
C ILE A 573 5.30 -8.99 0.21
N LEU A 574 5.43 -10.29 -0.08
CA LEU A 574 4.34 -11.10 -0.59
C LEU A 574 3.87 -12.12 0.44
N ARG A 575 2.56 -12.28 0.50
CA ARG A 575 1.88 -13.33 1.26
C ARG A 575 2.09 -14.71 0.62
N PRO A 576 1.84 -15.81 1.37
CA PRO A 576 1.85 -17.16 0.82
C PRO A 576 0.88 -17.39 -0.34
N ASP A 577 -0.20 -16.60 -0.40
CA ASP A 577 -1.19 -16.60 -1.49
C ASP A 577 -0.83 -15.64 -2.65
N GLN A 578 0.41 -15.14 -2.69
CA GLN A 578 1.01 -14.27 -3.73
C GLN A 578 0.45 -12.83 -3.78
N HIS A 579 -0.35 -12.40 -2.80
CA HIS A 579 -0.80 -11.01 -2.72
C HIS A 579 0.28 -10.10 -2.10
N ASN A 580 0.44 -8.90 -2.65
CA ASN A 580 1.38 -7.90 -2.17
C ASN A 580 0.88 -7.26 -0.87
N LEU A 581 1.66 -7.36 0.20
CA LEU A 581 1.32 -6.87 1.54
C LEU A 581 1.71 -5.40 1.74
N ALA A 582 2.88 -5.00 1.23
CA ALA A 582 3.41 -3.64 1.37
C ALA A 582 4.55 -3.39 0.38
N ASN A 583 4.71 -2.12 0.02
CA ASN A 583 5.91 -1.57 -0.58
C ASN A 583 6.60 -0.75 0.53
N MET A 584 7.84 -1.08 0.91
CA MET A 584 8.48 -0.44 2.07
C MET A 584 8.79 1.04 1.79
N VAL A 585 8.10 1.95 2.50
CA VAL A 585 8.35 3.41 2.51
C VAL A 585 8.66 3.81 3.95
N LEU A 586 9.67 4.66 4.17
CA LEU A 586 10.04 5.10 5.51
C LEU A 586 9.01 6.12 6.01
N LYS A 587 8.42 5.89 7.19
CA LYS A 587 7.50 6.85 7.81
C LYS A 587 8.25 7.71 8.80
N LEU A 588 8.18 9.02 8.63
CA LEU A 588 8.83 9.98 9.53
C LEU A 588 7.82 11.02 10.01
N SER A 589 7.84 11.30 11.30
CA SER A 589 7.16 12.46 11.89
C SER A 589 7.99 13.73 11.69
N PHE A 590 7.35 14.83 11.30
CA PHE A 590 8.00 16.13 11.14
C PHE A 590 7.21 17.23 11.84
N SER A 591 7.76 17.82 12.91
CA SER A 591 7.15 18.95 13.62
C SER A 591 7.79 20.27 13.19
N CYS A 592 6.99 21.17 12.63
CA CYS A 592 7.45 22.49 12.16
C CYS A 592 6.28 23.49 12.15
N TRP A 593 6.58 24.78 12.28
CA TRP A 593 5.58 25.83 12.19
C TRP A 593 5.08 26.08 10.77
N ASP A 594 3.98 26.82 10.65
CA ASP A 594 3.20 27.01 9.43
C ASP A 594 3.77 28.03 8.43
N TYR A 595 5.08 27.96 8.14
CA TYR A 595 5.71 28.85 7.15
C TYR A 595 5.24 28.56 5.71
N ASP A 596 5.14 29.60 4.89
CA ASP A 596 4.89 29.53 3.45
C ASP A 596 5.76 28.49 2.72
N ARG A 597 7.07 28.51 2.97
CA ARG A 597 8.07 27.57 2.42
C ARG A 597 7.92 26.13 2.93
N MET A 598 7.07 25.88 3.91
CA MET A 598 6.75 24.55 4.43
C MET A 598 5.35 24.07 4.00
N LYS A 599 4.47 24.97 3.54
CA LYS A 599 3.10 24.63 3.13
C LYS A 599 3.02 23.56 2.03
N PRO A 600 3.85 23.59 0.97
CA PRO A 600 3.82 22.53 -0.03
C PRO A 600 4.14 21.12 0.51
N LEU A 601 4.89 21.02 1.60
CA LEU A 601 5.14 19.73 2.29
C LEU A 601 3.94 19.33 3.16
N GLU A 602 3.34 20.28 3.87
CA GLU A 602 2.16 20.06 4.74
C GLU A 602 0.93 19.61 3.93
N ASP A 603 0.65 20.26 2.79
CA ASP A 603 -0.50 19.94 1.93
C ASP A 603 -0.22 18.83 0.90
N GLY A 604 1.05 18.38 0.81
CA GLY A 604 1.48 17.27 -0.01
C GLY A 604 1.70 17.57 -1.48
N ARG A 605 1.73 18.85 -1.90
CA ARG A 605 2.21 19.29 -3.24
C ARG A 605 3.66 18.88 -3.51
N VAL A 606 4.48 18.81 -2.46
CA VAL A 606 5.86 18.32 -2.49
C VAL A 606 5.98 17.13 -1.55
N ARG A 607 6.68 16.08 -2.00
CA ARG A 607 6.90 14.88 -1.19
C ARG A 607 8.35 14.43 -1.27
N PRO A 608 8.99 14.10 -0.13
CA PRO A 608 10.32 13.52 -0.14
C PRO A 608 10.31 12.11 -0.75
N ASP A 609 11.34 11.80 -1.55
CA ASP A 609 11.53 10.50 -2.19
C ASP A 609 11.71 9.40 -1.12
N GLY A 610 10.94 8.32 -1.23
CA GLY A 610 11.04 7.16 -0.32
C GLY A 610 10.55 7.40 1.11
N ILE A 611 9.95 8.56 1.40
CA ILE A 611 9.50 8.96 2.75
C ILE A 611 8.01 9.33 2.73
N GLU A 612 7.23 8.75 3.63
CA GLU A 612 5.91 9.23 4.02
C GLU A 612 6.09 10.17 5.23
N LEU A 613 5.96 11.48 4.98
CA LEU A 613 6.20 12.50 5.99
C LEU A 613 4.88 12.87 6.68
N ASN A 614 4.77 12.60 7.97
CA ASN A 614 3.65 13.04 8.81
C ASN A 614 3.95 14.44 9.35
N PHE A 615 3.44 15.47 8.67
CA PHE A 615 3.65 16.88 9.06
C PHE A 615 2.76 17.25 10.25
N LEU A 616 3.37 17.77 11.31
CA LEU A 616 2.72 18.21 12.55
C LEU A 616 2.93 19.71 12.71
N ASN A 617 1.85 20.47 12.53
CA ASN A 617 1.84 21.92 12.57
C ASN A 617 1.76 22.43 14.01
N HIS A 618 2.90 22.47 14.70
CA HIS A 618 3.02 22.97 16.08
C HIS A 618 3.80 24.27 16.14
N ARG A 619 3.41 25.16 17.06
CA ARG A 619 4.18 26.37 17.44
C ARG A 619 5.64 26.01 17.70
N VAL A 620 6.56 26.91 17.36
CA VAL A 620 7.99 26.68 17.58
C VAL A 620 8.31 26.43 19.05
N GLU A 621 7.62 27.10 19.98
CA GLU A 621 7.77 26.89 21.42
C GLU A 621 7.41 25.45 21.83
N GLU A 622 6.31 24.93 21.30
CA GLU A 622 5.85 23.57 21.55
C GLU A 622 6.79 22.55 20.91
N THR A 623 7.15 22.74 19.64
CA THR A 623 8.10 21.88 18.92
C THR A 623 9.42 21.79 19.69
N PHE A 624 10.00 22.92 20.09
CA PHE A 624 11.29 22.94 20.80
C PHE A 624 11.18 22.29 22.17
N PHE A 625 10.10 22.54 22.91
CA PHE A 625 9.88 21.94 24.22
C PHE A 625 9.81 20.41 24.13
N ARG A 626 8.96 19.89 23.24
CA ARG A 626 8.74 18.45 23.05
C ARG A 626 9.98 17.76 22.50
N GLN A 627 10.63 18.37 21.51
CA GLN A 627 11.79 17.79 20.89
C GLN A 627 13.02 17.78 21.80
N LEU A 628 13.36 18.90 22.44
CA LEU A 628 14.59 18.98 23.25
C LEU A 628 14.49 18.22 24.57
N ARG A 629 13.28 17.96 25.08
CA ARG A 629 13.07 17.22 26.34
C ARG A 629 12.77 15.74 26.15
N PHE A 630 11.96 15.40 25.15
CA PHE A 630 11.43 14.04 24.99
C PHE A 630 11.88 13.36 23.70
N HIS A 631 12.59 14.07 22.81
CA HIS A 631 13.01 13.57 21.50
C HIS A 631 11.80 12.93 20.78
N GLU A 632 10.69 13.66 20.67
CA GLU A 632 9.43 13.07 20.26
C GLU A 632 9.36 12.80 18.75
N PHE A 633 9.90 13.69 17.92
CA PHE A 633 9.74 13.67 16.46
C PHE A 633 10.99 13.19 15.74
N ASP A 634 10.83 12.48 14.62
CA ASP A 634 11.95 11.96 13.81
C ASP A 634 12.72 13.09 13.12
N VAL A 635 11.97 14.09 12.64
CA VAL A 635 12.45 15.34 12.07
C VAL A 635 11.75 16.49 12.79
N SER A 636 12.44 17.60 13.03
CA SER A 636 11.85 18.75 13.71
C SER A 636 12.56 20.04 13.33
N GLU A 637 11.84 21.14 13.43
CA GLU A 637 12.44 22.46 13.51
C GLU A 637 13.08 22.68 14.89
N LEU A 638 14.28 23.24 14.95
CA LEU A 638 14.95 23.65 16.18
C LEU A 638 15.53 25.06 16.07
N SER A 639 15.53 25.79 17.19
CA SER A 639 16.34 26.99 17.38
C SER A 639 17.81 26.67 17.11
N LEU A 640 18.47 27.43 16.21
CA LEU A 640 19.88 27.19 15.83
C LEU A 640 20.80 27.19 17.05
N SER A 641 20.61 28.15 17.98
CA SER A 641 21.37 28.18 19.23
C SER A 641 21.11 26.92 20.04
N SER A 642 19.85 26.56 20.27
CA SER A 642 19.50 25.37 21.06
C SER A 642 20.08 24.09 20.44
N TYR A 643 20.08 23.98 19.11
CA TYR A 643 20.72 22.89 18.37
C TYR A 643 22.24 22.86 18.61
N VAL A 644 22.94 23.99 18.47
CA VAL A 644 24.39 24.07 18.77
C VAL A 644 24.69 23.66 20.21
N LEU A 645 23.85 24.04 21.17
CA LEU A 645 24.02 23.59 22.56
C LEU A 645 23.85 22.07 22.72
N THR A 646 23.06 21.40 21.88
CA THR A 646 23.00 19.91 21.90
C THR A 646 24.31 19.26 21.47
N LEU A 647 25.14 19.94 20.67
CA LEU A 647 26.46 19.46 20.24
C LEU A 647 27.52 19.48 21.35
N ASN A 648 27.24 20.16 22.47
CA ASN A 648 28.09 20.14 23.67
C ASN A 648 28.04 18.82 24.45
N GLN A 649 27.14 17.90 24.05
CA GLN A 649 26.97 16.56 24.62
C GLN A 649 27.85 15.56 23.85
N GLU A 650 28.41 14.55 24.53
CA GLU A 650 29.23 13.52 23.87
C GLU A 650 28.46 12.77 22.78
N ASN A 651 27.17 12.49 23.03
CA ASN A 651 26.27 11.83 22.09
C ASN A 651 25.16 12.80 21.68
N ALA A 652 25.49 13.77 20.81
CA ALA A 652 24.53 14.77 20.34
C ALA A 652 23.29 14.09 19.72
N PRO A 653 22.07 14.31 20.25
CA PRO A 653 20.88 13.53 19.86
C PRO A 653 20.37 13.84 18.45
N PHE A 654 20.85 14.92 17.83
CA PHE A 654 20.36 15.39 16.54
C PHE A 654 21.50 15.64 15.55
N ILE A 655 21.15 15.66 14.27
CA ILE A 655 21.98 16.14 13.17
C ILE A 655 21.13 17.02 12.25
N ALA A 656 21.63 18.19 11.87
CA ALA A 656 20.85 19.15 11.09
C ALA A 656 21.00 18.99 9.58
N LEU A 657 20.03 19.55 8.86
CA LEU A 657 20.09 19.82 7.44
C LEU A 657 20.37 21.32 7.24
N PRO A 658 21.09 21.74 6.19
CA PRO A 658 21.28 23.15 5.86
C PRO A 658 20.01 23.73 5.21
N VAL A 659 18.90 23.58 5.93
CA VAL A 659 17.56 24.07 5.61
C VAL A 659 17.17 24.97 6.77
N PHE A 660 16.74 26.19 6.47
CA PHE A 660 16.56 27.23 7.46
C PHE A 660 15.10 27.70 7.47
N PRO A 661 14.22 27.03 8.25
CA PRO A 661 12.82 27.36 8.34
C PRO A 661 12.54 28.75 8.86
N SER A 662 13.50 29.47 9.44
CA SER A 662 13.27 30.82 9.94
C SER A 662 14.55 31.65 9.85
N ARG A 663 14.40 32.86 9.30
CA ARG A 663 15.41 33.92 9.23
C ARG A 663 14.74 35.23 9.56
N TYR A 664 15.43 36.09 10.30
CA TYR A 664 14.83 37.31 10.80
C TYR A 664 15.91 38.30 11.25
N PHE A 665 15.90 39.53 10.73
CA PHE A 665 16.77 40.58 11.23
C PHE A 665 16.33 41.00 12.63
N ARG A 666 17.28 41.18 13.56
CA ARG A 666 16.95 41.40 14.97
C ARG A 666 17.06 42.85 15.46
N HIS A 667 17.37 43.80 14.57
CA HIS A 667 17.35 45.23 14.90
C HIS A 667 15.93 45.67 15.27
N GLN A 668 14.92 45.23 14.51
CA GLN A 668 13.50 45.50 14.79
C GLN A 668 12.93 44.78 16.04
N SER A 669 13.73 43.97 16.73
CA SER A 669 13.32 43.25 17.95
C SER A 669 14.06 43.69 19.21
N MET A 670 14.57 44.92 19.20
CA MET A 670 15.16 45.59 20.35
C MET A 670 14.31 46.80 20.74
N TYR A 671 13.92 46.85 22.00
CA TYR A 671 12.97 47.83 22.53
C TYR A 671 13.60 48.58 23.69
N VAL A 672 13.27 49.86 23.87
CA VAL A 672 13.85 50.72 24.90
C VAL A 672 12.76 51.50 25.63
N ASN A 673 13.05 51.84 26.90
CA ASN A 673 12.30 52.85 27.62
C ASN A 673 12.85 54.25 27.25
N THR A 674 11.99 55.16 26.82
CA THR A 674 12.38 56.52 26.39
C THR A 674 12.94 57.37 27.54
N ASN A 675 12.63 57.02 28.79
CA ASN A 675 13.09 57.71 29.98
C ASN A 675 14.49 57.24 30.43
N SER A 676 15.03 56.17 29.82
CA SER A 676 16.35 55.62 30.18
C SER A 676 17.54 56.40 29.59
N GLY A 677 17.27 57.47 28.84
CA GLY A 677 18.30 58.35 28.27
C GLY A 677 19.07 57.74 27.09
N ILE A 678 18.54 56.69 26.47
CA ILE A 678 19.14 56.00 25.31
C ILE A 678 18.76 56.76 24.04
N LYS A 679 19.74 57.37 23.37
CA LYS A 679 19.53 58.09 22.09
C LYS A 679 20.16 57.36 20.92
N GLN A 680 21.19 56.57 21.17
CA GLN A 680 21.90 55.76 20.19
C GLN A 680 22.24 54.38 20.80
N PRO A 681 22.49 53.36 19.98
CA PRO A 681 22.75 52.00 20.48
C PRO A 681 23.89 51.89 21.50
N SER A 682 24.97 52.67 21.33
CA SER A 682 26.12 52.67 22.26
C SER A 682 25.77 53.14 23.68
N ASP A 683 24.65 53.85 23.87
CA ASP A 683 24.18 54.29 25.19
C ASP A 683 23.62 53.13 26.04
N LEU A 684 23.54 51.93 25.48
CA LEU A 684 23.17 50.70 26.19
C LEU A 684 24.25 50.21 27.16
N ARG A 685 25.48 50.73 27.07
CA ARG A 685 26.55 50.41 28.01
C ARG A 685 26.10 50.76 29.43
N HIS A 686 26.28 49.82 30.36
CA HIS A 686 25.87 49.91 31.76
C HIS A 686 24.35 49.98 32.00
N LYS A 687 23.54 49.58 31.02
CA LYS A 687 22.07 49.50 31.14
C LYS A 687 21.58 48.10 31.53
N ARG A 688 20.32 48.06 32.00
CA ARG A 688 19.59 46.83 32.37
C ARG A 688 18.75 46.35 31.19
N ILE A 689 19.00 45.14 30.71
CA ILE A 689 18.39 44.58 29.50
C ILE A 689 17.61 43.31 29.82
N GLY A 690 16.30 43.31 29.51
CA GLY A 690 15.47 42.12 29.57
C GLY A 690 15.73 41.17 28.40
N THR A 691 15.85 39.88 28.65
CA THR A 691 15.93 38.82 27.63
C THR A 691 15.16 37.58 28.09
N PRO A 692 14.22 37.02 27.32
CA PRO A 692 13.39 35.94 27.85
C PRO A 692 14.16 34.67 28.24
N GLU A 693 15.18 34.34 27.45
CA GLU A 693 16.13 33.25 27.67
C GLU A 693 17.49 33.70 27.13
N TYR A 694 18.57 33.52 27.88
CA TYR A 694 19.90 34.00 27.47
C TYR A 694 20.38 33.31 26.18
N GLN A 695 20.18 32.00 26.10
CA GLN A 695 20.67 31.14 25.02
C GLN A 695 19.82 31.16 23.73
N MET A 696 18.74 31.94 23.64
CA MET A 696 17.92 31.94 22.42
C MET A 696 18.67 32.47 21.20
N THR A 697 18.40 31.96 19.99
CA THR A 697 19.08 32.41 18.75
C THR A 697 18.96 33.91 18.51
N ALA A 698 17.79 34.51 18.77
CA ALA A 698 17.59 35.94 18.63
C ALA A 698 18.57 36.73 19.53
N GLY A 699 18.66 36.38 20.81
CA GLY A 699 19.56 36.98 21.77
C GLY A 699 21.04 36.84 21.38
N VAL A 700 21.44 35.71 20.80
CA VAL A 700 22.81 35.51 20.30
C VAL A 700 23.15 36.52 19.21
N TRP A 701 22.28 36.65 18.20
CA TRP A 701 22.45 37.65 17.14
C TRP A 701 22.41 39.08 17.68
N GLN A 702 21.45 39.38 18.55
CA GLN A 702 21.27 40.72 19.13
C GLN A 702 22.52 41.19 19.85
N ARG A 703 23.05 40.37 20.77
CA ARG A 703 24.26 40.70 21.52
C ARG A 703 25.49 40.78 20.63
N GLY A 704 25.66 39.84 19.69
CA GLY A 704 26.78 39.85 18.76
C GLY A 704 26.79 41.10 17.86
N ILE A 705 25.62 41.50 17.34
CA ILE A 705 25.48 42.70 16.53
C ILE A 705 25.76 43.96 17.36
N MET A 706 25.23 44.04 18.58
CA MET A 706 25.45 45.19 19.47
C MET A 706 26.92 45.34 19.86
N GLU A 707 27.61 44.24 20.13
CA GLU A 707 29.03 44.25 20.48
C GLU A 707 29.91 44.63 19.29
N GLU A 708 29.68 44.04 18.11
CA GLU A 708 30.56 44.22 16.95
C GLU A 708 30.31 45.49 16.15
N HIS A 709 29.05 45.92 16.02
CA HIS A 709 28.68 47.02 15.14
C HIS A 709 28.30 48.30 15.88
N PHE A 710 28.05 48.22 17.19
CA PHE A 710 27.57 49.34 18.00
C PHE A 710 28.36 49.55 19.29
N GLU A 711 29.48 48.84 19.47
CA GLU A 711 30.41 49.01 20.60
C GLU A 711 29.75 48.86 21.98
N VAL A 712 28.84 47.88 22.12
CA VAL A 712 28.20 47.53 23.39
C VAL A 712 28.67 46.14 23.85
N PRO A 713 29.77 46.04 24.62
CA PRO A 713 30.25 44.76 25.11
C PRO A 713 29.24 44.09 26.04
N ILE A 714 29.04 42.77 25.89
CA ILE A 714 28.09 42.01 26.72
C ILE A 714 28.42 42.03 28.22
N THR A 715 29.68 42.29 28.58
CA THR A 715 30.16 42.39 29.96
C THR A 715 29.83 43.72 30.62
N GLU A 716 29.48 44.74 29.83
CA GLU A 716 29.14 46.07 30.34
C GLU A 716 27.65 46.26 30.56
N VAL A 717 26.81 45.26 30.29
CA VAL A 717 25.36 45.31 30.47
C VAL A 717 24.90 44.31 31.52
N GLU A 718 23.77 44.59 32.17
CA GLU A 718 23.16 43.68 33.15
C GLU A 718 21.89 43.06 32.57
N PHE A 719 21.85 41.73 32.44
CA PHE A 719 20.71 41.04 31.86
C PHE A 719 19.71 40.57 32.91
N PHE A 720 18.42 40.60 32.54
CA PHE A 720 17.31 40.08 33.35
C PHE A 720 16.50 39.09 32.51
N SER A 721 16.18 37.92 33.06
CA SER A 721 15.49 36.85 32.32
C SER A 721 14.18 36.41 32.96
N GLY A 722 13.19 36.15 32.09
CA GLY A 722 11.83 35.75 32.49
C GLY A 722 10.81 35.86 31.37
N ALA A 723 9.52 35.74 31.71
CA ALA A 723 8.43 35.86 30.74
C ALA A 723 8.33 37.31 30.21
N ILE A 724 8.08 37.47 28.90
CA ILE A 724 7.85 38.81 28.30
C ILE A 724 6.53 39.38 28.83
N GLU A 725 5.48 38.57 28.75
CA GLU A 725 4.11 38.91 29.16
C GLU A 725 3.78 38.25 30.51
N PRO A 726 2.71 38.69 31.19
CA PRO A 726 2.20 38.03 32.39
C PRO A 726 2.01 36.52 32.17
N SER A 727 2.49 35.72 33.11
CA SER A 727 2.37 34.25 33.07
C SER A 727 2.32 33.69 34.48
N ASP A 728 1.44 32.71 34.70
CA ASP A 728 1.35 31.96 35.96
C ASP A 728 2.47 30.92 36.11
N GLU A 729 3.22 30.65 35.03
CA GLU A 729 4.32 29.70 35.02
C GLU A 729 5.68 30.40 34.88
N GLU A 730 6.64 29.94 35.68
CA GLU A 730 8.02 30.41 35.59
C GLU A 730 8.66 29.97 34.27
N ARG A 731 9.19 30.93 33.51
CA ARG A 731 9.93 30.64 32.28
C ARG A 731 11.32 30.07 32.60
N LYS A 732 11.49 28.76 32.39
CA LYS A 732 12.77 28.06 32.58
C LYS A 732 13.51 27.85 31.26
N SER A 733 14.84 27.91 31.30
CA SER A 733 15.67 27.56 30.15
C SER A 733 15.36 26.14 29.67
N LYS A 734 15.20 25.97 28.35
CA LYS A 734 14.92 24.66 27.75
C LYS A 734 16.13 23.73 27.75
N ILE A 735 17.34 24.29 27.79
CA ILE A 735 18.59 23.55 27.77
C ILE A 735 19.60 24.20 28.74
N PRO A 736 20.34 23.41 29.55
CA PRO A 736 21.39 23.95 30.41
C PRO A 736 22.49 24.64 29.60
N HIS A 737 23.03 25.75 30.12
CA HIS A 737 24.11 26.51 29.50
C HIS A 737 24.99 27.20 30.54
N SER A 738 26.14 27.68 30.10
CA SER A 738 27.08 28.46 30.91
C SER A 738 27.04 29.94 30.50
N LEU A 739 27.52 30.80 31.38
CA LEU A 739 27.75 32.22 31.09
C LEU A 739 29.27 32.46 30.97
N PRO A 740 29.71 33.34 30.07
CA PRO A 740 31.11 33.69 29.96
C PRO A 740 31.54 34.56 31.16
N PRO A 741 32.85 34.59 31.50
CA PRO A 741 33.35 35.40 32.60
C PRO A 741 32.94 36.88 32.45
N GLY A 742 32.45 37.49 33.54
CA GLY A 742 32.06 38.90 33.57
C GLY A 742 30.62 39.21 33.12
N VAL A 743 29.88 38.24 32.58
CA VAL A 743 28.46 38.43 32.23
C VAL A 743 27.56 38.06 33.39
N ARG A 744 26.58 38.92 33.70
CA ARG A 744 25.57 38.72 34.73
C ARG A 744 24.18 38.62 34.12
N VAL A 745 23.47 37.53 34.43
CA VAL A 745 22.08 37.29 34.04
C VAL A 745 21.29 36.99 35.31
N ASN A 746 20.41 37.91 35.69
CA ASN A 746 19.53 37.78 36.85
C ASN A 746 18.19 37.16 36.42
N HIS A 747 17.57 36.35 37.27
CA HIS A 747 16.18 35.93 37.07
C HIS A 747 15.23 36.97 37.68
N ILE A 748 14.17 37.34 36.96
CA ILE A 748 13.13 38.21 37.51
C ILE A 748 12.34 37.47 38.60
N ARG A 749 11.71 38.21 39.51
CA ARG A 749 10.95 37.61 40.63
C ARG A 749 9.64 36.98 40.11
N PRO A 750 9.13 35.93 40.77
CA PRO A 750 7.80 35.40 40.47
C PRO A 750 6.73 36.51 40.46
N GLY A 751 5.87 36.51 39.43
CA GLY A 751 4.84 37.54 39.23
C GLY A 751 5.30 38.78 38.45
N GLN A 752 6.62 38.99 38.24
CA GLN A 752 7.11 40.02 37.33
C GLN A 752 7.08 39.53 35.87
N ASN A 753 7.02 40.47 34.93
CA ASN A 753 7.19 40.21 33.51
C ASN A 753 8.01 41.34 32.86
N LEU A 754 8.76 41.02 31.81
CA LEU A 754 9.71 41.97 31.21
C LEU A 754 8.98 43.17 30.59
N SER A 755 7.81 42.98 29.96
CA SER A 755 7.03 44.05 29.30
C SER A 755 6.67 45.18 30.27
N GLN A 756 6.17 44.81 31.46
CA GLN A 756 5.83 45.76 32.52
C GLN A 756 7.08 46.39 33.14
N MET A 757 8.13 45.61 33.40
CA MET A 757 9.40 46.15 33.93
C MET A 757 10.05 47.17 32.98
N LEU A 758 9.92 46.98 31.66
CA LEU A 758 10.35 47.98 30.67
C LEU A 758 9.51 49.25 30.79
N GLU A 759 8.19 49.14 30.88
CA GLU A 759 7.29 50.30 31.01
C GLU A 759 7.54 51.11 32.29
N ASP A 760 7.74 50.42 33.41
CA ASP A 760 7.99 51.04 34.72
C ASP A 760 9.40 51.63 34.85
N GLY A 761 10.27 51.40 33.87
CA GLY A 761 11.67 51.84 33.90
C GLY A 761 12.57 51.02 34.83
N GLU A 762 12.11 49.84 35.25
CA GLU A 762 12.93 48.83 35.93
C GLU A 762 13.93 48.17 34.97
N LEU A 763 13.60 48.13 33.67
CA LEU A 763 14.50 47.78 32.58
C LEU A 763 14.65 48.97 31.63
N ASP A 764 15.86 49.12 31.10
CA ASP A 764 16.16 50.17 30.13
C ASP A 764 15.90 49.71 28.69
N ALA A 765 16.05 48.41 28.44
CA ALA A 765 15.78 47.79 27.15
C ALA A 765 15.27 46.35 27.27
N ILE A 766 14.66 45.82 26.19
CA ILE A 766 14.35 44.40 26.01
C ILE A 766 14.92 43.92 24.67
N PHE A 767 15.65 42.81 24.72
CA PHE A 767 16.04 42.00 23.57
C PHE A 767 15.18 40.74 23.54
N SER A 768 14.23 40.69 22.61
CA SER A 768 13.29 39.56 22.50
C SER A 768 12.99 39.22 21.05
N ALA A 769 12.45 38.02 20.79
CA ALA A 769 11.95 37.66 19.48
C ALA A 769 10.53 38.19 19.22
N SER A 770 9.73 38.32 20.28
CA SER A 770 8.35 38.83 20.24
C SER A 770 8.32 40.27 20.74
N LYS A 771 7.45 41.10 20.15
CA LYS A 771 7.22 42.48 20.59
C LYS A 771 6.55 42.50 21.97
N PRO A 772 7.12 43.17 22.99
CA PRO A 772 6.44 43.39 24.27
C PRO A 772 5.15 44.18 24.09
N SER A 773 4.11 43.83 24.85
CA SER A 773 2.80 44.51 24.83
C SER A 773 2.87 45.99 25.21
N SER A 774 3.89 46.41 25.98
CA SER A 774 4.13 47.81 26.31
C SER A 774 4.49 48.67 25.10
N VAL A 775 5.09 48.09 24.04
CA VAL A 775 5.52 48.81 22.84
C VAL A 775 4.34 49.08 21.90
N GLY A 776 3.98 50.36 21.80
CA GLY A 776 2.81 50.87 21.07
C GLY A 776 1.58 51.08 21.96
N ARG A 777 1.59 50.56 23.20
CA ARG A 777 0.59 50.87 24.24
C ARG A 777 1.06 52.03 25.11
N SER A 778 2.31 51.98 25.56
CA SER A 778 2.93 52.99 26.42
C SER A 778 3.63 54.04 25.59
N ALA A 779 3.49 55.31 25.97
CA ALA A 779 4.27 56.40 25.37
C ALA A 779 5.77 56.33 25.71
N HIS A 780 6.14 55.55 26.73
CA HIS A 780 7.50 55.42 27.21
C HIS A 780 8.26 54.23 26.61
N CYS A 781 7.64 53.41 25.77
CA CYS A 781 8.27 52.22 25.19
C CYS A 781 8.30 52.28 23.67
N THR A 782 9.49 52.20 23.07
CA THR A 782 9.68 52.30 21.62
C THR A 782 10.75 51.33 21.12
N TYR A 783 10.96 51.29 19.80
CA TYR A 783 12.06 50.54 19.17
C TYR A 783 13.39 51.26 19.41
N LEU A 784 14.46 50.51 19.65
CA LEU A 784 15.83 51.04 19.67
C LEU A 784 16.19 51.64 18.29
N PHE A 785 15.72 51.00 17.22
CA PHE A 785 15.88 51.44 15.84
C PHE A 785 14.51 51.78 15.25
N PRO A 786 14.08 53.06 15.28
CA PRO A 786 12.79 53.47 14.71
C PRO A 786 12.69 53.18 13.21
N ASP A 787 13.77 53.38 12.46
CA ASP A 787 13.90 52.98 11.04
C ASP A 787 14.76 51.72 10.92
N PHE A 788 14.27 50.62 11.49
CA PHE A 788 14.96 49.35 11.45
C PHE A 788 15.19 48.83 10.01
N LYS A 789 14.31 49.15 9.05
CA LYS A 789 14.44 48.66 7.66
C LYS A 789 15.73 49.17 7.02
N SER A 790 16.02 50.47 7.14
CA SER A 790 17.25 51.06 6.60
C SER A 790 18.49 50.52 7.30
N VAL A 791 18.45 50.37 8.63
CA VAL A 791 19.55 49.80 9.42
C VAL A 791 19.82 48.34 9.03
N GLU A 792 18.76 47.54 8.83
CA GLU A 792 18.85 46.15 8.42
C GLU A 792 19.38 46.00 6.99
N ALA A 793 18.97 46.87 6.07
CA ALA A 793 19.50 46.93 4.71
C ALA A 793 21.00 47.28 4.71
N GLU A 794 21.41 48.30 5.47
CA GLU A 794 22.83 48.68 5.60
C GLU A 794 23.66 47.54 6.22
N TYR A 795 23.12 46.88 7.25
CA TYR A 795 23.75 45.71 7.86
C TYR A 795 23.93 44.58 6.83
N TYR A 796 22.90 44.27 6.04
CA TYR A 796 23.00 43.26 4.99
C TYR A 796 23.97 43.67 3.88
N GLU A 797 24.00 44.94 3.47
CA GLU A 797 24.95 45.41 2.46
C GLU A 797 26.40 45.22 2.89
N LYS A 798 26.70 45.55 4.15
CA LYS A 798 28.05 45.42 4.74
C LYS A 798 28.47 43.97 4.96
N THR A 799 27.56 43.13 5.46
CA THR A 799 27.91 41.79 5.97
C THR A 799 27.48 40.64 5.07
N LYS A 800 26.49 40.86 4.20
CA LYS A 800 25.73 39.83 3.48
C LYS A 800 25.14 38.77 4.42
N ILE A 801 24.83 39.14 5.67
CA ILE A 801 24.23 38.27 6.67
C ILE A 801 22.73 38.58 6.75
N PHE A 802 21.91 37.60 6.37
CA PHE A 802 20.52 37.54 6.79
C PHE A 802 20.38 36.49 7.91
N PRO A 803 20.23 36.90 9.18
CA PRO A 803 20.40 36.01 10.33
C PRO A 803 19.54 34.75 10.30
N ILE A 804 20.17 33.59 10.47
CA ILE A 804 19.50 32.28 10.59
C ILE A 804 18.99 32.11 12.01
N MET A 805 17.69 31.84 12.15
CA MET A 805 17.04 31.64 13.45
C MET A 805 16.92 30.16 13.79
N HIS A 806 16.33 29.39 12.88
CA HIS A 806 15.97 27.99 13.08
C HIS A 806 16.57 27.11 12.00
N VAL A 807 16.69 25.83 12.30
CA VAL A 807 17.25 24.79 11.43
C VAL A 807 16.36 23.55 11.46
N VAL A 808 16.32 22.79 10.37
CA VAL A 808 15.71 21.44 10.40
C VAL A 808 16.70 20.44 10.96
N ALA A 809 16.30 19.69 11.98
CA ALA A 809 17.09 18.67 12.65
C ALA A 809 16.43 17.29 12.56
N ILE A 810 17.22 16.28 12.26
CA ILE A 810 16.84 14.85 12.27
C ILE A 810 17.38 14.24 13.56
N LYS A 811 16.63 13.33 14.19
CA LYS A 811 17.21 12.47 15.21
C LYS A 811 18.42 11.71 14.65
N ARG A 812 19.47 11.61 15.47
CA ARG A 812 20.72 11.01 15.04
C ARG A 812 20.57 9.52 14.71
N ASP A 813 19.78 8.77 15.47
CA ASP A 813 19.49 7.36 15.22
C ASP A 813 18.74 7.13 13.90
N VAL A 814 17.76 7.98 13.57
CA VAL A 814 17.05 7.95 12.29
C VAL A 814 18.02 8.20 11.13
N TYR A 815 18.88 9.21 11.27
CA TYR A 815 19.89 9.52 10.25
C TYR A 815 20.93 8.40 10.10
N GLU A 816 21.50 7.88 11.18
CA GLU A 816 22.48 6.79 11.13
C GLU A 816 21.88 5.50 10.56
N ALA A 817 20.62 5.22 10.91
CA ALA A 817 19.85 4.13 10.32
C ALA A 817 19.47 4.40 8.87
N ASN A 818 19.41 5.65 8.39
CA ASN A 818 19.01 6.00 7.03
C ASN A 818 19.69 7.27 6.49
N PRO A 819 21.01 7.29 6.20
CA PRO A 819 21.70 8.54 5.85
C PRO A 819 21.15 9.25 4.61
N TRP A 820 20.56 8.48 3.69
CA TRP A 820 19.90 8.97 2.48
C TRP A 820 18.69 9.89 2.76
N VAL A 821 18.06 9.77 3.93
CA VAL A 821 16.92 10.60 4.36
C VAL A 821 17.28 12.09 4.31
N ALA A 822 18.49 12.44 4.74
CA ALA A 822 18.95 13.81 4.76
C ALA A 822 18.88 14.46 3.37
N ARG A 823 19.27 13.73 2.32
CA ARG A 823 19.23 14.23 0.94
C ARG A 823 17.84 14.26 0.33
N SER A 824 17.03 13.24 0.62
CA SER A 824 15.64 13.21 0.19
C SER A 824 14.85 14.39 0.77
N LEU A 825 15.01 14.64 2.08
CA LEU A 825 14.41 15.80 2.75
C LEU A 825 14.95 17.12 2.20
N GLN A 826 16.27 17.29 2.05
CA GLN A 826 16.87 18.51 1.50
C GLN A 826 16.31 18.86 0.11
N LYS A 827 16.18 17.86 -0.78
CA LYS A 827 15.57 18.04 -2.11
C LYS A 827 14.11 18.49 -2.01
N ALA A 828 13.34 17.87 -1.11
CA ALA A 828 11.94 18.22 -0.91
C ALA A 828 11.79 19.65 -0.34
N PHE A 829 12.60 20.04 0.64
CA PHE A 829 12.61 21.42 1.16
C PHE A 829 12.99 22.45 0.09
N ALA A 830 13.99 22.16 -0.75
CA ALA A 830 14.37 23.04 -1.86
C ALA A 830 13.23 23.23 -2.87
N GLN A 831 12.50 22.16 -3.21
CA GLN A 831 11.32 22.25 -4.07
C GLN A 831 10.17 23.03 -3.42
N SER A 832 9.96 22.84 -2.11
CA SER A 832 8.95 23.57 -1.33
C SER A 832 9.26 25.07 -1.28
N LEU A 833 10.53 25.43 -1.05
CA LEU A 833 11.00 26.82 -1.08
C LEU A 833 10.82 27.47 -2.46
N LYS A 834 11.08 26.71 -3.54
CA LYS A 834 10.88 27.19 -4.91
C LYS A 834 9.41 27.57 -5.16
N LEU A 835 8.48 26.70 -4.80
CA LEU A 835 7.04 26.98 -4.95
C LEU A 835 6.59 28.19 -4.13
N ALA A 836 7.10 28.34 -2.90
CA ALA A 836 6.77 29.51 -2.08
C ALA A 836 7.26 30.84 -2.70
N LYS A 837 8.40 30.84 -3.39
CA LYS A 837 8.87 32.01 -4.14
C LYS A 837 8.00 32.30 -5.36
N GLU A 838 7.61 31.27 -6.10
CA GLU A 838 6.69 31.40 -7.24
C GLU A 838 5.34 32.02 -6.78
N ASP A 839 4.81 31.59 -5.64
CA ASP A 839 3.58 32.14 -5.05
C ASP A 839 3.71 33.64 -4.67
N LEU A 840 4.90 34.12 -4.29
CA LEU A 840 5.16 35.55 -4.03
C LEU A 840 5.28 36.38 -5.32
N GLU A 841 5.60 35.74 -6.44
CA GLU A 841 5.76 36.36 -7.74
C GLU A 841 4.48 36.35 -8.58
N ASP A 842 3.49 35.52 -8.26
CA ASP A 842 2.20 35.51 -8.95
C ASP A 842 1.50 36.88 -8.86
N ARG A 843 0.97 37.32 -10.01
CA ARG A 843 0.30 38.61 -10.22
C ARG A 843 -1.16 38.47 -10.63
N SER A 844 -1.61 37.26 -10.95
CA SER A 844 -2.99 36.99 -11.35
C SER A 844 -3.95 37.04 -10.16
N SER A 845 -3.49 36.61 -9.00
CA SER A 845 -4.18 36.67 -7.72
C SER A 845 -3.17 36.68 -6.57
N LEU A 846 -3.24 37.64 -5.65
CA LEU A 846 -2.31 37.71 -4.52
C LEU A 846 -2.58 36.59 -3.52
N HIS A 847 -1.59 35.73 -3.29
CA HIS A 847 -1.66 34.65 -2.29
C HIS A 847 -1.65 35.18 -0.84
N ASN A 848 -1.12 36.39 -0.62
CA ASN A 848 -1.05 37.05 0.69
C ASN A 848 -1.85 38.35 0.69
N MET A 849 -2.50 38.67 1.82
CA MET A 849 -3.37 39.86 1.97
C MET A 849 -2.61 41.19 2.15
N LEU A 850 -1.35 41.26 1.74
CA LEU A 850 -0.56 42.50 1.75
C LEU A 850 -0.75 43.25 0.42
N PRO A 851 -1.39 44.42 0.41
CA PRO A 851 -1.78 45.10 -0.84
C PRO A 851 -0.58 45.59 -1.66
N TRP A 852 0.58 45.79 -1.03
CA TRP A 852 1.81 46.25 -1.69
C TRP A 852 2.91 45.17 -1.71
N LEU A 853 2.52 43.89 -1.66
CA LEU A 853 3.46 42.76 -1.63
C LEU A 853 4.49 42.83 -2.77
N GLU A 854 4.05 43.17 -3.99
CA GLU A 854 4.95 43.27 -5.13
C GLU A 854 6.05 44.32 -4.93
N ASP A 855 5.70 45.49 -4.37
CA ASP A 855 6.67 46.55 -4.10
C ASP A 855 7.70 46.08 -3.06
N HIS A 856 7.23 45.43 -2.00
CA HIS A 856 8.12 44.84 -0.99
C HIS A 856 9.05 43.76 -1.56
N VAL A 857 8.56 42.92 -2.49
CA VAL A 857 9.40 41.93 -3.19
C VAL A 857 10.46 42.63 -4.04
N ARG A 858 10.09 43.68 -4.79
CA ARG A 858 11.03 44.45 -5.63
C ARG A 858 12.10 45.16 -4.80
N GLU A 859 11.71 45.79 -3.69
CA GLU A 859 12.64 46.41 -2.75
C GLU A 859 13.61 45.37 -2.15
N THR A 860 13.09 44.21 -1.76
CA THR A 860 13.91 43.11 -1.23
C THR A 860 14.92 42.63 -2.27
N LYS A 861 14.49 42.41 -3.52
CA LYS A 861 15.39 42.03 -4.63
C LYS A 861 16.47 43.07 -4.90
N LYS A 862 16.14 44.36 -4.79
CA LYS A 862 17.10 45.45 -4.97
C LYS A 862 18.24 45.41 -3.94
N VAL A 863 17.93 45.09 -2.68
CA VAL A 863 18.92 45.05 -1.58
C VAL A 863 19.63 43.70 -1.49
N MET A 864 18.89 42.59 -1.66
CA MET A 864 19.34 41.24 -1.35
C MET A 864 19.58 40.35 -2.58
N GLY A 865 19.23 40.82 -3.78
CA GLY A 865 19.31 40.06 -5.03
C GLY A 865 18.10 39.15 -5.28
N GLU A 866 18.09 38.49 -6.44
CA GLU A 866 16.97 37.62 -6.89
C GLU A 866 16.70 36.43 -5.97
N ASP A 867 17.71 35.97 -5.24
CA ASP A 867 17.61 34.79 -4.39
C ASP A 867 17.91 35.16 -2.94
N TRP A 868 17.03 35.99 -2.36
CA TRP A 868 17.18 36.59 -1.02
C TRP A 868 17.00 35.58 0.13
N TRP A 869 16.40 34.42 -0.14
CA TRP A 869 16.24 33.32 0.81
C TRP A 869 16.86 32.03 0.26
N LYS A 870 18.07 31.69 0.72
CA LYS A 870 18.81 30.50 0.28
C LYS A 870 18.91 29.46 1.39
N ASP A 871 18.50 28.24 1.07
CA ASP A 871 18.96 27.04 1.77
C ASP A 871 20.24 26.52 1.10
N GLY A 872 20.95 25.61 1.76
CA GLY A 872 22.25 25.10 1.32
C GLY A 872 23.39 25.50 2.23
N PHE A 873 24.41 24.64 2.30
CA PHE A 873 25.54 24.81 3.21
C PHE A 873 26.53 25.86 2.67
N ALA A 874 26.95 25.73 1.42
CA ALA A 874 28.00 26.57 0.82
C ALA A 874 27.59 28.05 0.81
N GLU A 875 26.35 28.34 0.45
CA GLU A 875 25.76 29.68 0.33
C GLU A 875 25.64 30.38 1.69
N ASN A 876 25.61 29.62 2.78
CA ASN A 876 25.35 30.11 4.13
C ASN A 876 26.53 29.90 5.09
N ARG A 877 27.65 29.36 4.60
CA ARG A 877 28.78 28.99 5.44
C ARG A 877 29.29 30.17 6.26
N HIS A 878 29.38 31.37 5.69
CA HIS A 878 29.82 32.57 6.40
C HIS A 878 28.84 33.01 7.50
N ILE A 879 27.53 32.85 7.28
CA ILE A 879 26.50 33.16 8.29
C ILE A 879 26.60 32.18 9.46
N ILE A 880 26.79 30.89 9.16
CA ILE A 880 26.93 29.84 10.16
C ILE A 880 28.22 30.05 10.97
N ASP A 881 29.33 30.33 10.30
CA ASP A 881 30.63 30.61 10.95
C ASP A 881 30.51 31.80 11.91
N LYS A 882 29.87 32.88 11.45
CA LYS A 882 29.63 34.07 12.29
C LYS A 882 28.73 33.78 13.49
N PHE A 883 27.69 32.97 13.30
CA PHE A 883 26.84 32.55 14.41
C PHE A 883 27.62 31.74 15.46
N LEU A 884 28.50 30.83 15.01
CA LEU A 884 29.33 30.02 15.89
C LEU A 884 30.35 30.86 16.66
N ASP A 885 30.90 31.90 16.03
CA ASP A 885 31.74 32.91 16.70
C ASP A 885 30.99 33.59 17.84
N TYR A 886 29.79 34.11 17.57
CA TYR A 886 28.96 34.73 18.59
C TYR A 886 28.55 33.75 19.68
N SER A 887 28.16 32.53 19.31
CA SER A 887 27.77 31.48 20.26
C SER A 887 28.91 31.11 21.21
N TYR A 888 30.14 31.02 20.70
CA TYR A 888 31.33 30.73 21.50
C TYR A 888 31.73 31.92 22.39
N ALA A 889 31.80 33.14 21.83
CA ALA A 889 32.15 34.34 22.58
C ALA A 889 31.16 34.61 23.74
N GLN A 890 29.90 34.26 23.56
CA GLN A 890 28.84 34.40 24.56
C GLN A 890 28.73 33.19 25.51
N GLY A 891 29.71 32.28 25.53
CA GLY A 891 29.79 31.18 26.50
C GLY A 891 28.77 30.04 26.31
N LEU A 892 28.07 30.00 25.17
CA LEU A 892 27.04 28.98 24.89
C LEU A 892 27.65 27.71 24.27
N ALA A 893 28.46 27.87 23.22
CA ALA A 893 29.22 26.77 22.66
C ALA A 893 30.46 26.49 23.55
N LYS A 894 30.69 25.23 23.95
CA LYS A 894 31.86 24.87 24.79
C LYS A 894 33.19 25.04 24.06
N ARG A 895 33.16 24.98 22.73
CA ARG A 895 34.29 25.22 21.83
C ARG A 895 33.79 25.89 20.56
N LYS A 896 34.71 26.45 19.80
CA LYS A 896 34.44 26.93 18.44
C LYS A 896 34.25 25.72 17.51
N PHE A 897 32.99 25.35 17.26
CA PHE A 897 32.63 24.33 16.27
C PHE A 897 32.94 24.84 14.86
N LYS A 898 33.29 23.93 13.95
CA LYS A 898 33.35 24.24 12.52
C LYS A 898 31.94 24.12 11.91
N PRO A 899 31.57 24.95 10.92
CA PRO A 899 30.26 24.86 10.26
C PRO A 899 29.92 23.47 9.73
N GLU A 900 30.90 22.72 9.25
CA GLU A 900 30.73 21.36 8.70
C GLU A 900 30.28 20.35 9.77
N GLU A 901 30.55 20.61 11.05
CA GLU A 901 30.16 19.73 12.17
C GLU A 901 28.66 19.81 12.50
N LEU A 902 27.97 20.85 12.01
CA LEU A 902 26.56 21.07 12.30
C LEU A 902 25.63 20.24 11.42
N PHE A 903 26.05 19.79 10.23
CA PHE A 903 25.13 19.25 9.25
C PHE A 903 25.47 17.82 8.84
N ALA A 904 24.47 17.10 8.33
CA ALA A 904 24.65 15.79 7.73
C ALA A 904 25.72 15.87 6.61
N PRO A 905 26.82 15.11 6.67
CA PRO A 905 27.94 15.23 5.73
C PRO A 905 27.53 15.14 4.26
N ASN A 906 26.55 14.29 3.94
CA ASN A 906 26.05 14.11 2.57
C ASN A 906 25.19 15.27 2.06
N THR A 907 24.99 16.34 2.85
CA THR A 907 24.22 17.54 2.49
C THR A 907 25.06 18.80 2.30
N LEU A 908 26.38 18.70 2.56
CA LEU A 908 27.32 19.83 2.47
C LEU A 908 27.61 20.27 1.04
N GLU A 909 27.44 19.36 0.07
CA GLU A 909 27.71 19.61 -1.35
C GLU A 909 26.45 19.49 -2.20
N ALA A 910 26.33 20.36 -3.20
CA ALA A 910 25.31 20.26 -4.24
C ALA A 910 25.82 19.37 -5.38
N PHE A 911 24.95 18.52 -5.93
CA PHE A 911 25.27 17.80 -7.16
C PHE A 911 25.05 18.75 -8.33
N VAL A 912 26.10 19.04 -9.10
CA VAL A 912 26.03 19.80 -10.35
C VAL A 912 25.90 18.78 -11.47
N LEU A 913 24.82 18.86 -12.24
CA LEU A 913 24.60 18.04 -13.44
C LEU A 913 25.56 18.43 -14.56
#